data_AF-A0A259DZ53-F1
#
_entry.id   AF-A0A259DZ53-F1
#
_cell.length_a   1.000
_cell.length_b   1.000
_cell.length_c   1.000
_cell.angle_alpha   90.00
_cell.angle_beta   90.00
_cell.angle_gamma   90.00
#
_symmetry.space_group_name_H-M   'P 1'
#
loop_
_entity.id
_entity.type
_entity.pdbx_description
1 polymer ?
#
loop_
_entity_poly.entity_id
_entity_poly.type
_entity_poly.pdbx_seq_one_letter_code
_entity_poly.pdbx_strand_id
1 'polypeptide(L)'
;MLTPRPDGRVESQVPVLLPIMGPRLQGELHPDGRLELALWGAGDLGRLRFSAFAGPFVHAPNLVTTPSGGAYAAQSDPVLLLRGVTYRGFTPARKCAPWDRTAHPKSKVSRKGARRRIDLPWAVVLLESRGPDLIVPAGADLDEAERGLGLSVETIVTEAEHYALRCDRLSEADPVLRSMVMQGTHAALSSVRRDERGRFDGLAAGLAYSAPARTYFRDGYWTLQLLLKAAPAVVHAQIDLLAAGVQPDGEAPSGVIVSGPEMAHAWEALRSTVLGFDWIHRRRADWWSDHFDSPLFFILTLGDYVRATGDVEPVDRNWPFVRAIYERYVALSPDGQHLRLEGPVGAIPSGDVTDQDRAAWATLRARLLRFAAVLSPLNHMSPPRIAKAVGNPLLKLAMIGLRARLMGAREFRELGRILLTNVHDLLDDELTSPLLKGALAFEATLGGWLGPRSPNTVLPWLVRLSGQTAGVQGALGLPKGGMAALGAAMAASATAAGVTLRCNARVARIIVDGERVQGVTLTDGEEIRAPRVVSAIAPKTTLLSLVGARHLDAGLVTRARHLKARGGAAKLHLTLRAAPDFRGANLKDRLLIAGSEHDVERSYNPVKYGRVPDRPGLEIMIPTAHEPSPDGTHHLSAIAQFAPHAPTDRDAARADMLAACMAQLEAHAPGIGALVESAELLMPYDIEARYGLPGGQWHGGELSVEQMLFLRPLPGLAQYKGPIPGLWLASAGCHPGGGVSGSAGWNAAIAMEAE
;
A
#
# COMPACT_ATOMS: atom_id res chain seq x y z
N MET A 1 -1.59 37.67 6.47
CA MET A 1 -1.44 36.86 7.69
C MET A 1 -2.82 36.73 8.32
N LEU A 2 -3.25 35.52 8.64
CA LEU A 2 -4.53 35.25 9.32
C LEU A 2 -4.31 35.38 10.83
N THR A 3 -5.19 36.10 11.52
CA THR A 3 -5.07 36.37 12.97
C THR A 3 -6.29 35.80 13.70
N PRO A 4 -6.15 34.72 14.48
CA PRO A 4 -7.25 34.17 15.26
C PRO A 4 -7.70 35.13 16.37
N ARG A 5 -9.00 35.19 16.61
CA ARG A 5 -9.64 36.04 17.63
C ARG A 5 -10.10 35.20 18.83
N PRO A 6 -10.27 35.82 20.01
CA PRO A 6 -10.78 35.11 21.20
C PRO A 6 -12.14 34.45 20.99
N ASP A 7 -12.97 34.97 20.09
CA ASP A 7 -14.29 34.44 19.73
C ASP A 7 -14.25 33.29 18.70
N GLY A 8 -13.05 32.79 18.38
CA GLY A 8 -12.84 31.71 17.38
C GLY A 8 -12.87 32.17 15.93
N ARG A 9 -13.21 33.44 15.65
CA ARG A 9 -13.18 34.01 14.29
C ARG A 9 -11.76 34.28 13.84
N VAL A 10 -11.58 34.49 12.53
CA VAL A 10 -10.26 34.75 11.95
C VAL A 10 -10.26 36.10 11.23
N GLU A 11 -9.33 36.98 11.58
CA GLU A 11 -9.14 38.27 10.92
C GLU A 11 -8.08 38.19 9.81
N SER A 12 -8.30 38.92 8.71
CA SER A 12 -7.30 39.09 7.64
C SER A 12 -7.29 40.51 7.08
N GLN A 13 -6.11 40.98 6.68
CA GLN A 13 -5.93 42.28 5.99
C GLN A 13 -6.12 42.17 4.48
N VAL A 14 -5.90 40.96 3.93
CA VAL A 14 -6.08 40.65 2.52
C VAL A 14 -7.35 39.82 2.33
N PRO A 15 -8.02 39.90 1.17
CA PRO A 15 -9.15 39.05 0.87
C PRO A 15 -8.70 37.58 0.84
N VAL A 16 -9.45 36.71 1.51
CA VAL A 16 -9.22 35.27 1.56
C VAL A 16 -10.47 34.58 1.04
N LEU A 17 -10.29 33.54 0.22
CA LEU A 17 -11.40 32.73 -0.29
C LEU A 17 -12.17 32.15 0.89
N LEU A 18 -13.49 32.37 0.90
CA LEU A 18 -14.41 31.80 1.87
C LEU A 18 -15.30 30.76 1.17
N PRO A 19 -15.14 29.48 1.47
CA PRO A 19 -16.13 28.47 1.10
C PRO A 19 -17.45 28.74 1.84
N ILE A 20 -18.53 28.89 1.09
CA ILE A 20 -19.90 28.92 1.59
C ILE A 20 -20.46 27.52 1.47
N MET A 21 -20.95 26.98 2.58
CA MET A 21 -21.49 25.64 2.68
C MET A 21 -22.71 25.63 3.59
N GLY A 22 -23.81 26.19 3.08
CA GLY A 22 -25.14 26.04 3.67
C GLY A 22 -25.72 24.64 3.40
N PRO A 23 -26.88 24.30 3.99
CA PRO A 23 -27.49 22.97 3.88
C PRO A 23 -27.69 22.49 2.44
N ARG A 24 -28.06 23.40 1.53
CA ARG A 24 -28.13 23.12 0.09
C ARG A 24 -27.31 24.10 -0.76
N LEU A 25 -27.07 25.32 -0.29
CA LEU A 25 -26.29 26.31 -1.05
C LEU A 25 -24.79 26.12 -0.82
N GLN A 26 -24.06 26.02 -1.91
CA GLN A 26 -22.60 25.97 -1.91
C GLN A 26 -22.04 27.15 -2.71
N GLY A 27 -20.87 27.63 -2.32
CA GLY A 27 -20.19 28.62 -3.12
C GLY A 27 -18.75 28.88 -2.73
N GLU A 28 -18.01 29.49 -3.65
CA GLU A 28 -16.67 30.00 -3.41
C GLU A 28 -16.72 31.52 -3.49
N LEU A 29 -16.76 32.15 -2.31
CA LEU A 29 -16.76 33.61 -2.20
C LEU A 29 -15.32 34.11 -2.25
N HIS A 30 -15.00 34.84 -3.30
CA HIS A 30 -13.80 35.64 -3.39
C HIS A 30 -14.17 37.08 -2.99
N PRO A 31 -13.64 37.60 -1.86
CA PRO A 31 -13.99 38.94 -1.41
C PRO A 31 -13.57 40.08 -2.36
N ASP A 32 -12.81 39.77 -3.42
CA ASP A 32 -12.44 40.68 -4.51
C ASP A 32 -13.58 40.93 -5.53
N GLY A 33 -14.77 40.37 -5.31
CA GLY A 33 -15.98 40.66 -6.10
C GLY A 33 -16.43 39.51 -7.00
N ARG A 34 -16.07 38.26 -6.65
CA ARG A 34 -16.51 37.07 -7.37
C ARG A 34 -17.13 36.05 -6.42
N LEU A 35 -18.25 35.47 -6.82
CA LEU A 35 -18.88 34.36 -6.12
C LEU A 35 -19.22 33.28 -7.15
N GLU A 36 -18.72 32.08 -6.94
CA GLU A 36 -19.14 30.89 -7.68
C GLU A 36 -20.20 30.17 -6.86
N LEU A 37 -21.29 29.75 -7.50
CA LEU A 37 -22.46 29.20 -6.83
C LEU A 37 -22.78 27.82 -7.36
N ALA A 38 -23.17 26.94 -6.44
CA ALA A 38 -23.79 25.68 -6.75
C ALA A 38 -24.90 25.37 -5.75
N LEU A 39 -25.79 24.48 -6.16
CA LEU A 39 -26.84 23.97 -5.32
C LEU A 39 -26.71 22.45 -5.21
N TRP A 40 -26.58 21.98 -3.97
CA TRP A 40 -26.62 20.56 -3.69
C TRP A 40 -27.97 19.96 -4.09
N GLY A 41 -27.93 18.82 -4.79
CA GLY A 41 -29.13 18.24 -5.40
C GLY A 41 -29.47 18.80 -6.78
N ALA A 42 -28.67 19.71 -7.34
CA ALA A 42 -28.95 20.29 -8.65
C ALA A 42 -27.70 20.51 -9.51
N GLY A 43 -26.66 21.16 -8.98
CA GLY A 43 -25.38 21.36 -9.65
C GLY A 43 -24.88 22.81 -9.67
N ASP A 44 -23.89 23.08 -10.53
CA ASP A 44 -23.31 24.40 -10.75
C ASP A 44 -24.39 25.38 -11.25
N LEU A 45 -24.48 26.53 -10.59
CA LEU A 45 -25.42 27.59 -10.92
C LEU A 45 -24.76 28.68 -11.77
N GLY A 46 -23.45 28.85 -11.61
CA GLY A 46 -22.65 29.83 -12.33
C GLY A 46 -22.00 30.88 -11.42
N ARG A 47 -21.57 31.97 -12.05
CA ARG A 47 -20.69 32.96 -11.42
C ARG A 47 -21.36 34.32 -11.30
N LEU A 48 -21.45 34.81 -10.08
CA LEU A 48 -21.84 36.17 -9.74
C LEU A 48 -20.60 37.08 -9.65
N ARG A 49 -20.69 38.26 -10.24
CA ARG A 49 -19.70 39.35 -10.08
C ARG A 49 -20.34 40.52 -9.35
N PHE A 50 -19.62 41.10 -8.40
CA PHE A 50 -20.04 42.23 -7.60
C PHE A 50 -18.85 43.17 -7.29
N SER A 51 -19.08 44.29 -6.60
CA SER A 51 -18.00 45.18 -6.15
C SER A 51 -17.21 44.53 -5.01
N ALA A 52 -15.88 44.58 -5.07
CA ALA A 52 -15.00 44.04 -4.02
C ALA A 52 -15.34 44.59 -2.62
N PHE A 53 -15.20 43.75 -1.61
CA PHE A 53 -15.22 44.16 -0.21
C PHE A 53 -13.88 44.81 0.17
N ALA A 54 -13.93 45.89 0.97
CA ALA A 54 -12.73 46.49 1.56
C ALA A 54 -12.45 45.87 2.94
N GLY A 55 -11.18 45.52 3.20
CA GLY A 55 -10.75 45.00 4.50
C GLY A 55 -10.74 46.07 5.60
N PRO A 56 -10.48 45.69 6.86
CA PRO A 56 -10.15 44.33 7.32
C PRO A 56 -11.34 43.36 7.23
N PHE A 57 -11.04 42.07 7.11
CA PHE A 57 -12.02 40.99 6.97
C PHE A 57 -12.06 40.16 8.25
N VAL A 58 -13.26 39.81 8.73
CA VAL A 58 -13.45 38.85 9.82
C VAL A 58 -14.26 37.68 9.30
N HIS A 59 -13.64 36.50 9.31
CA HIS A 59 -14.18 35.26 8.76
C HIS A 59 -14.71 34.37 9.88
N ALA A 60 -15.88 33.77 9.64
CA ALA A 60 -16.44 32.71 10.46
C ALA A 60 -17.15 31.69 9.55
N PRO A 61 -17.54 30.51 10.06
CA PRO A 61 -18.32 29.54 9.30
C PRO A 61 -19.51 30.19 8.57
N ASN A 62 -19.57 30.06 7.24
CA ASN A 62 -20.64 30.60 6.40
C ASN A 62 -20.85 32.14 6.43
N LEU A 63 -19.90 32.92 6.96
CA LEU A 63 -19.98 34.39 6.90
C LEU A 63 -18.61 35.08 6.88
N VAL A 64 -18.57 36.26 6.27
CA VAL A 64 -17.45 37.21 6.39
C VAL A 64 -18.00 38.61 6.58
N THR A 65 -17.44 39.36 7.52
CA THR A 65 -17.84 40.74 7.79
C THR A 65 -16.70 41.71 7.51
N THR A 66 -17.03 42.90 7.01
CA THR A 66 -16.11 44.03 6.85
C THR A 66 -16.74 45.32 7.38
N PRO A 67 -15.99 46.42 7.57
CA PRO A 67 -16.57 47.69 8.03
C PRO A 67 -17.68 48.24 7.11
N SER A 68 -17.66 47.88 5.82
CA SER A 68 -18.58 48.40 4.80
C SER A 68 -19.62 47.38 4.33
N GLY A 69 -19.66 46.17 4.88
CA GLY A 69 -20.53 45.11 4.37
C GLY A 69 -20.16 43.71 4.85
N GLY A 70 -20.49 42.70 4.04
CA GLY A 70 -20.18 41.31 4.33
C GLY A 70 -20.99 40.31 3.52
N ALA A 71 -20.77 39.03 3.76
CA ALA A 71 -21.55 37.93 3.20
C ALA A 71 -22.04 37.01 4.30
N TYR A 72 -23.29 36.54 4.19
CA TYR A 72 -23.96 35.71 5.20
C TYR A 72 -24.80 34.63 4.50
N ALA A 73 -24.60 33.36 4.85
CA ALA A 73 -25.40 32.26 4.31
C ALA A 73 -26.39 31.71 5.36
N ALA A 74 -27.66 31.66 4.97
CA ALA A 74 -28.73 31.09 5.78
C ALA A 74 -28.55 29.58 5.98
N GLN A 75 -29.19 29.07 7.03
CA GLN A 75 -29.20 27.64 7.38
C GLN A 75 -30.58 27.00 7.26
N SER A 76 -31.65 27.78 7.11
CA SER A 76 -33.00 27.28 6.85
C SER A 76 -33.26 27.03 5.36
N ASP A 77 -32.86 27.97 4.51
CA ASP A 77 -33.05 27.92 3.06
C ASP A 77 -31.74 28.23 2.31
N PRO A 78 -31.62 27.77 1.04
CA PRO A 78 -30.47 28.05 0.18
C PRO A 78 -30.38 29.52 -0.29
N VAL A 79 -30.03 30.42 0.62
CA VAL A 79 -29.87 31.86 0.33
C VAL A 79 -28.55 32.43 0.87
N LEU A 80 -27.92 33.26 0.05
CA LEU A 80 -26.78 34.09 0.43
C LEU A 80 -27.17 35.58 0.39
N LEU A 81 -26.79 36.31 1.42
CA LEU A 81 -26.88 37.77 1.50
C LEU A 81 -25.49 38.37 1.29
N LEU A 82 -25.35 39.30 0.35
CA LEU A 82 -24.15 40.13 0.17
C LEU A 82 -24.50 41.58 0.51
N ARG A 83 -23.93 42.11 1.59
CA ARG A 83 -24.21 43.46 2.09
C ARG A 83 -23.22 44.49 1.56
N GLY A 84 -23.71 45.66 1.21
CA GLY A 84 -22.86 46.77 0.77
C GLY A 84 -22.15 46.52 -0.56
N VAL A 85 -22.79 45.79 -1.49
CA VAL A 85 -22.20 45.45 -2.79
C VAL A 85 -23.04 45.96 -3.96
N THR A 86 -22.37 46.30 -5.05
CA THR A 86 -23.01 46.58 -6.34
C THR A 86 -22.96 45.34 -7.22
N TYR A 87 -24.13 44.86 -7.65
CA TYR A 87 -24.26 43.79 -8.66
C TYR A 87 -23.61 44.20 -9.99
N ARG A 88 -22.70 43.36 -10.52
CA ARG A 88 -22.02 43.61 -11.81
C ARG A 88 -22.43 42.64 -12.91
N GLY A 89 -22.91 41.45 -12.57
CA GLY A 89 -23.37 40.50 -13.57
C GLY A 89 -23.42 39.07 -13.05
N PHE A 90 -24.20 38.24 -13.72
CA PHE A 90 -24.27 36.81 -13.47
C PHE A 90 -23.99 36.07 -14.79
N THR A 91 -23.09 35.09 -14.73
CA THR A 91 -22.80 34.20 -15.85
C THR A 91 -23.36 32.83 -15.50
N PRO A 92 -24.53 32.43 -16.08
CA PRO A 92 -25.12 31.13 -15.81
C PRO A 92 -24.17 29.99 -16.20
N ALA A 93 -24.15 28.94 -15.38
CA ALA A 93 -23.48 27.70 -15.73
C ALA A 93 -24.12 27.11 -17.01
N ARG A 94 -23.27 26.54 -17.87
CA ARG A 94 -23.71 25.88 -19.11
C ARG A 94 -23.95 24.38 -18.93
N LYS A 95 -23.52 23.85 -17.79
CA LYS A 95 -23.52 22.44 -17.42
C LYS A 95 -23.81 22.35 -15.94
N CYS A 96 -24.53 21.33 -15.50
CA CYS A 96 -24.78 21.12 -14.07
C CYS A 96 -23.51 20.66 -13.33
N ALA A 97 -22.51 20.18 -14.07
CA ALA A 97 -21.25 19.70 -13.55
C ALA A 97 -20.11 19.82 -14.59
N PRO A 98 -18.84 19.94 -14.17
CA PRO A 98 -17.69 19.88 -15.06
C PRO A 98 -17.66 18.66 -16.02
N TRP A 99 -18.12 17.48 -15.57
CA TRP A 99 -18.16 16.24 -16.37
C TRP A 99 -19.43 16.06 -17.19
N ASP A 100 -20.44 16.90 -17.00
CA ASP A 100 -21.69 16.83 -17.75
C ASP A 100 -21.43 17.07 -19.25
N ARG A 101 -21.88 16.13 -20.09
CA ARG A 101 -21.75 16.17 -21.55
C ARG A 101 -23.09 16.38 -22.26
N THR A 102 -24.17 16.52 -21.51
CA THR A 102 -25.51 16.67 -22.07
C THR A 102 -25.68 18.07 -22.69
N ALA A 103 -26.46 18.12 -23.77
CA ALA A 103 -26.75 19.37 -24.47
C ALA A 103 -27.94 20.05 -23.79
N HIS A 104 -27.63 21.00 -22.91
CA HIS A 104 -28.63 21.75 -22.17
C HIS A 104 -29.22 22.92 -22.96
N PRO A 105 -30.53 23.21 -22.83
CA PRO A 105 -31.12 24.45 -23.32
C PRO A 105 -30.39 25.68 -22.76
N LYS A 106 -30.35 26.77 -23.53
CA LYS A 106 -29.80 28.04 -23.04
C LYS A 106 -30.59 28.52 -21.82
N SER A 107 -29.89 28.83 -20.73
CA SER A 107 -30.48 29.41 -19.53
C SER A 107 -31.23 30.69 -19.87
N LYS A 108 -32.42 30.86 -19.31
CA LYS A 108 -33.24 32.07 -19.53
C LYS A 108 -32.95 33.05 -18.41
N VAL A 109 -32.63 34.29 -18.78
CA VAL A 109 -32.46 35.38 -17.81
C VAL A 109 -33.59 36.36 -18.02
N SER A 110 -34.45 36.49 -17.01
CA SER A 110 -35.54 37.46 -17.01
C SER A 110 -35.29 38.56 -15.98
N ARG A 111 -35.82 39.76 -16.26
CA ARG A 111 -35.65 40.95 -15.43
C ARG A 111 -37.02 41.53 -15.11
N LYS A 112 -37.28 41.72 -13.81
CA LYS A 112 -38.47 42.43 -13.31
C LYS A 112 -38.02 43.41 -12.23
N GLY A 113 -37.90 44.68 -12.58
CA GLY A 113 -37.39 45.72 -11.67
C GLY A 113 -35.98 45.44 -11.15
N ALA A 114 -35.83 45.41 -9.83
CA ALA A 114 -34.59 45.05 -9.13
C ALA A 114 -34.30 43.54 -9.13
N ARG A 115 -35.31 42.71 -9.47
CA ARG A 115 -35.18 41.26 -9.52
C ARG A 115 -34.58 40.79 -10.85
N ARG A 116 -33.68 39.82 -10.79
CA ARG A 116 -33.29 38.95 -11.90
C ARG A 116 -33.68 37.53 -11.54
N ARG A 117 -34.18 36.79 -12.52
CA ARG A 117 -34.42 35.36 -12.42
C ARG A 117 -33.61 34.67 -13.50
N ILE A 118 -32.81 33.72 -13.08
CA ILE A 118 -31.96 32.89 -13.91
C ILE A 118 -32.53 31.48 -13.83
N ASP A 119 -33.19 31.05 -14.91
CA ASP A 119 -33.69 29.70 -15.07
C ASP A 119 -32.60 28.86 -15.75
N LEU A 120 -31.95 28.00 -14.98
CA LEU A 120 -31.14 26.91 -15.49
C LEU A 120 -32.04 25.68 -15.72
N PRO A 121 -31.64 24.74 -16.59
CA PRO A 121 -32.40 23.51 -16.78
C PRO A 121 -32.54 22.65 -15.51
N TRP A 122 -31.63 22.81 -14.53
CA TRP A 122 -31.59 22.03 -13.29
C TRP A 122 -31.81 22.86 -12.01
N ALA A 123 -31.97 24.18 -12.11
CA ALA A 123 -32.10 25.05 -10.94
C ALA A 123 -32.62 26.45 -11.30
N VAL A 124 -33.06 27.20 -10.28
CA VAL A 124 -33.43 28.61 -10.37
C VAL A 124 -32.55 29.42 -9.44
N VAL A 125 -31.99 30.53 -9.93
CA VAL A 125 -31.34 31.56 -9.09
C VAL A 125 -32.12 32.84 -9.20
N LEU A 126 -32.46 33.45 -8.06
CA LEU A 126 -32.97 34.81 -8.03
C LEU A 126 -31.87 35.75 -7.54
N LEU A 127 -31.90 36.99 -8.03
CA LEU A 127 -31.05 38.06 -7.55
C LEU A 127 -31.96 39.25 -7.28
N GLU A 128 -31.97 39.77 -6.06
CA GLU A 128 -32.78 40.93 -5.71
C GLU A 128 -31.95 41.92 -4.89
N SER A 129 -31.82 43.14 -5.41
CA SER A 129 -31.23 44.24 -4.66
C SER A 129 -32.26 44.83 -3.70
N ARG A 130 -31.94 44.83 -2.40
CA ARG A 130 -32.71 45.50 -1.34
C ARG A 130 -31.84 46.61 -0.75
N GLY A 131 -31.97 47.82 -1.29
CA GLY A 131 -31.08 48.93 -0.95
C GLY A 131 -29.63 48.62 -1.34
N PRO A 132 -28.64 48.71 -0.42
CA PRO A 132 -27.24 48.40 -0.69
C PRO A 132 -26.93 46.88 -0.66
N ASP A 133 -27.91 46.05 -0.35
CA ASP A 133 -27.74 44.62 -0.15
C ASP A 133 -28.25 43.83 -1.36
N LEU A 134 -27.59 42.72 -1.67
CA LEU A 134 -27.94 41.80 -2.74
C LEU A 134 -28.27 40.44 -2.13
N ILE A 135 -29.50 39.99 -2.35
CA ILE A 135 -29.98 38.67 -1.89
C ILE A 135 -29.95 37.71 -3.07
N VAL A 136 -29.36 36.54 -2.83
CA VAL A 136 -29.02 35.52 -3.83
C VAL A 136 -29.56 34.16 -3.40
N PRO A 137 -30.88 33.92 -3.51
CA PRO A 137 -31.45 32.61 -3.25
C PRO A 137 -31.34 31.73 -4.49
N ALA A 138 -31.18 30.44 -4.27
CA ALA A 138 -31.17 29.43 -5.30
C ALA A 138 -32.05 28.24 -4.91
N GLY A 139 -32.69 27.58 -5.86
CA GLY A 139 -33.52 26.42 -5.59
C GLY A 139 -33.46 25.42 -6.74
N ALA A 140 -33.79 24.16 -6.46
CA ALA A 140 -33.99 23.15 -7.50
C ALA A 140 -35.20 23.52 -8.37
N ASP A 141 -36.16 24.23 -7.77
CA ASP A 141 -37.30 24.83 -8.41
C ASP A 141 -37.48 26.31 -7.99
N LEU A 142 -38.48 26.96 -8.58
CA LEU A 142 -38.82 28.34 -8.26
C LEU A 142 -39.32 28.49 -6.82
N ASP A 143 -40.07 27.52 -6.31
CA ASP A 143 -40.70 27.60 -4.99
C ASP A 143 -39.63 27.63 -3.89
N GLU A 144 -38.59 26.80 -4.00
CA GLU A 144 -37.43 26.82 -3.11
C GLU A 144 -36.64 28.14 -3.20
N ALA A 145 -36.42 28.66 -4.40
CA ALA A 145 -35.75 29.94 -4.57
C ALA A 145 -36.60 31.11 -4.01
N GLU A 146 -37.93 31.04 -4.12
CA GLU A 146 -38.85 32.03 -3.56
C GLU A 146 -38.97 31.95 -2.03
N ARG A 147 -38.93 30.75 -1.43
CA ARG A 147 -38.81 30.59 0.03
C ARG A 147 -37.57 31.29 0.57
N GLY A 148 -36.41 31.02 -0.03
CA GLY A 148 -35.16 31.69 0.33
C GLY A 148 -35.21 33.20 0.11
N LEU A 149 -35.88 33.67 -0.96
CA LEU A 149 -36.10 35.11 -1.18
C LEU A 149 -37.00 35.74 -0.11
N GLY A 150 -37.95 34.97 0.42
CA GLY A 150 -38.87 35.41 1.47
C GLY A 150 -38.20 35.73 2.81
N LEU A 151 -36.96 35.25 3.02
CA LEU A 151 -36.21 35.54 4.24
C LEU A 151 -35.86 37.03 4.34
N SER A 152 -35.99 37.56 5.56
CA SER A 152 -35.56 38.92 5.87
C SER A 152 -34.03 39.00 5.98
N VAL A 153 -33.46 40.18 5.75
CA VAL A 153 -32.02 40.42 5.93
C VAL A 153 -31.57 40.06 7.35
N GLU A 154 -32.37 40.42 8.35
CA GLU A 154 -32.10 40.14 9.76
C GLU A 154 -32.12 38.63 10.07
N THR A 155 -33.07 37.89 9.48
CA THR A 155 -33.15 36.43 9.62
C THR A 155 -31.90 35.76 9.05
N ILE A 156 -31.47 36.13 7.85
CA ILE A 156 -30.27 35.55 7.20
C ILE A 156 -29.02 35.81 8.05
N VAL A 157 -28.84 37.04 8.54
CA VAL A 157 -27.71 37.39 9.41
C VAL A 157 -27.75 36.60 10.71
N THR A 158 -28.92 36.52 11.36
CA THR A 158 -29.10 35.80 12.62
C THR A 158 -28.79 34.31 12.49
N GLU A 159 -29.27 33.68 11.41
CA GLU A 159 -28.99 32.26 11.15
C GLU A 159 -27.50 31.99 10.91
N ALA A 160 -26.83 32.85 10.15
CA ALA A 160 -25.39 32.73 9.90
C ALA A 160 -24.57 32.87 11.19
N GLU A 161 -24.91 33.85 12.03
CA GLU A 161 -24.28 34.07 13.34
C GLU A 161 -24.53 32.91 14.31
N HIS A 162 -25.75 32.39 14.37
CA HIS A 162 -26.08 31.21 15.19
C HIS A 162 -25.35 29.95 14.69
N TYR A 163 -25.17 29.81 13.38
CA TYR A 163 -24.39 28.71 12.81
C TYR A 163 -22.91 28.78 13.19
N ALA A 164 -22.32 29.97 13.15
CA ALA A 164 -20.96 30.19 13.62
C ALA A 164 -20.83 29.75 15.09
N LEU A 165 -21.78 30.16 15.95
CA LEU A 165 -21.81 29.72 17.36
C LEU A 165 -21.94 28.19 17.51
N ARG A 166 -22.79 27.55 16.69
CA ARG A 166 -22.95 26.07 16.69
C ARG A 166 -21.66 25.33 16.34
N CYS A 167 -20.78 25.95 15.55
CA CYS A 167 -19.50 25.39 15.17
C CYS A 167 -18.45 25.52 16.28
N ASP A 168 -18.64 26.42 17.23
CA ASP A 168 -17.73 26.57 18.36
C ASP A 168 -17.94 25.45 19.39
N ARG A 169 -16.99 24.51 19.43
CA ARG A 169 -17.04 23.34 20.31
C ARG A 169 -16.00 23.36 21.42
N LEU A 170 -15.18 24.41 21.47
CA LEU A 170 -14.13 24.58 22.48
C LEU A 170 -14.00 26.07 22.84
N SER A 171 -15.04 26.64 23.45
CA SER A 171 -15.09 28.07 23.79
C SER A 171 -13.97 28.53 24.71
N GLU A 172 -13.43 27.61 25.52
CA GLU A 172 -12.37 27.85 26.50
C GLU A 172 -10.96 27.60 25.96
N ALA A 173 -10.82 27.17 24.71
CA ALA A 173 -9.51 26.94 24.09
C ALA A 173 -8.81 28.24 23.70
N ASP A 174 -7.50 28.18 23.45
CA ASP A 174 -6.77 29.32 22.90
C ASP A 174 -7.38 29.75 21.54
N PRO A 175 -7.19 31.01 21.11
CA PRO A 175 -7.77 31.53 19.86
C PRO A 175 -7.46 30.70 18.60
N VAL A 176 -6.25 30.14 18.50
CA VAL A 176 -5.83 29.30 17.38
C VAL A 176 -6.62 28.00 17.41
N LEU A 177 -6.62 27.28 18.54
CA LEU A 177 -7.29 26.00 18.66
C LEU A 177 -8.82 26.13 18.55
N ARG A 178 -9.41 27.16 19.16
CA ARG A 178 -10.84 27.48 19.04
C ARG A 178 -11.21 27.73 17.58
N SER A 179 -10.41 28.51 16.84
CA SER A 179 -10.64 28.76 15.41
C SER A 179 -10.49 27.50 14.56
N MET A 180 -9.51 26.64 14.84
CA MET A 180 -9.31 25.36 14.14
C MET A 180 -10.49 24.41 14.37
N VAL A 181 -10.98 24.29 15.60
CA VAL A 181 -12.14 23.44 15.92
C VAL A 181 -13.42 24.01 15.34
N MET A 182 -13.59 25.33 15.36
CA MET A 182 -14.74 25.99 14.75
C MET A 182 -14.78 25.74 13.23
N GLN A 183 -13.65 25.87 12.53
CA GLN A 183 -13.56 25.59 11.09
C GLN A 183 -13.63 24.08 10.78
N GLY A 184 -13.06 23.22 11.63
CA GLY A 184 -13.20 21.77 11.49
C GLY A 184 -14.65 21.31 11.67
N THR A 185 -15.35 21.84 12.68
CA THR A 185 -16.76 21.55 12.93
C THR A 185 -17.63 22.09 11.81
N HIS A 186 -17.32 23.28 11.29
CA HIS A 186 -17.95 23.81 10.09
C HIS A 186 -17.77 22.85 8.92
N ALA A 187 -16.53 22.48 8.57
CA ALA A 187 -16.24 21.55 7.49
C ALA A 187 -17.00 20.21 7.63
N ALA A 188 -17.09 19.68 8.86
CA ALA A 188 -17.80 18.45 9.14
C ALA A 188 -19.32 18.59 9.00
N LEU A 189 -19.93 19.60 9.62
CA LEU A 189 -21.38 19.86 9.51
C LEU A 189 -21.78 20.21 8.07
N SER A 190 -20.93 20.97 7.39
CA SER A 190 -21.08 21.34 6.00
C SER A 190 -20.84 20.20 5.05
N SER A 191 -20.32 19.06 5.48
CA SER A 191 -20.25 17.85 4.65
C SER A 191 -21.58 17.10 4.59
N VAL A 192 -22.48 17.34 5.56
CA VAL A 192 -23.75 16.63 5.67
C VAL A 192 -24.67 17.02 4.52
N ARG A 193 -25.04 16.03 3.70
CA ARG A 193 -25.89 16.23 2.53
C ARG A 193 -27.28 15.68 2.74
N ARG A 194 -28.24 16.40 2.15
CA ARG A 194 -29.65 16.04 2.18
C ARG A 194 -30.24 16.09 0.78
N ASP A 195 -31.14 15.17 0.49
CA ASP A 195 -31.92 15.18 -0.74
C ASP A 195 -32.97 16.32 -0.73
N GLU A 196 -33.70 16.48 -1.83
CA GLU A 196 -34.76 17.48 -2.00
C GLU A 196 -35.91 17.34 -0.97
N ARG A 197 -36.00 16.19 -0.29
CA ARG A 197 -37.00 15.91 0.76
C ARG A 197 -36.42 16.04 2.17
N GLY A 198 -35.16 16.48 2.30
CA GLY A 198 -34.48 16.67 3.57
C GLY A 198 -33.91 15.39 4.19
N ARG A 199 -33.94 14.24 3.50
CA ARG A 199 -33.38 12.98 4.01
C ARG A 199 -31.87 12.97 3.85
N PHE A 200 -31.17 12.30 4.77
CA PHE A 200 -29.71 12.17 4.68
C PHE A 200 -29.31 11.41 3.42
N ASP A 201 -28.35 11.96 2.68
CA ASP A 201 -27.91 11.43 1.38
C ASP A 201 -26.41 11.06 1.37
N GLY A 202 -25.69 11.41 2.45
CA GLY A 202 -24.27 11.10 2.65
C GLY A 202 -23.43 12.29 3.10
N LEU A 203 -22.13 12.04 3.31
CA LEU A 203 -21.14 13.09 3.53
C LEU A 203 -20.38 13.43 2.24
N ALA A 204 -20.20 14.72 1.93
CA ALA A 204 -19.46 15.19 0.75
C ALA A 204 -18.65 16.47 0.99
N ALA A 205 -17.39 16.48 0.55
CA ALA A 205 -16.43 17.56 0.80
C ALA A 205 -16.46 18.67 -0.28
N GLY A 206 -17.48 19.54 -0.24
CA GLY A 206 -17.53 20.76 -1.07
C GLY A 206 -17.54 20.58 -2.59
N LEU A 207 -17.61 21.71 -3.30
CA LEU A 207 -17.91 21.84 -4.74
C LEU A 207 -16.97 21.09 -5.70
N ALA A 208 -15.67 21.08 -5.40
CA ALA A 208 -14.66 20.46 -6.26
C ALA A 208 -14.52 18.94 -6.03
N TYR A 209 -15.04 18.42 -4.91
CA TYR A 209 -14.99 17.00 -4.53
C TYR A 209 -16.36 16.32 -4.67
N SER A 210 -17.42 17.09 -4.91
CA SER A 210 -18.82 16.64 -5.02
C SER A 210 -19.19 16.15 -6.42
N ALA A 211 -18.24 15.53 -7.13
CA ALA A 211 -18.18 15.73 -8.56
C ALA A 211 -17.73 14.55 -9.49
N PRO A 212 -18.45 13.42 -9.55
CA PRO A 212 -19.68 13.12 -8.83
C PRO A 212 -19.37 12.89 -7.34
N ALA A 213 -20.31 13.21 -6.46
CA ALA A 213 -20.01 13.28 -5.04
C ALA A 213 -19.65 11.90 -4.52
N ARG A 214 -18.55 11.79 -3.78
CA ARG A 214 -18.05 10.49 -3.33
C ARG A 214 -18.21 10.34 -1.84
N THR A 215 -18.59 9.15 -1.41
CA THR A 215 -18.56 8.77 0.00
C THR A 215 -17.50 7.70 0.23
N TYR A 216 -16.64 7.96 1.20
CA TYR A 216 -15.42 7.22 1.48
C TYR A 216 -15.43 6.75 2.94
N PHE A 217 -14.91 5.56 3.20
CA PHE A 217 -14.76 5.08 4.57
C PHE A 217 -13.62 5.84 5.28
N ARG A 218 -12.50 6.09 4.60
CA ARG A 218 -11.33 6.76 5.21
C ARG A 218 -11.54 8.26 5.41
N ASP A 219 -11.94 8.96 4.36
CA ASP A 219 -12.09 10.42 4.41
C ASP A 219 -13.38 10.80 5.18
N GLY A 220 -14.39 9.93 5.13
CA GLY A 220 -15.57 9.98 5.99
C GLY A 220 -15.21 9.81 7.46
N TYR A 221 -14.35 8.85 7.82
CA TYR A 221 -14.00 8.57 9.23
C TYR A 221 -13.59 9.81 10.02
N TRP A 222 -12.67 10.64 9.51
CA TRP A 222 -12.22 11.85 10.22
C TRP A 222 -13.32 12.90 10.36
N THR A 223 -14.15 13.03 9.33
CA THR A 223 -15.33 13.87 9.34
C THR A 223 -16.33 13.38 10.40
N LEU A 224 -16.52 12.07 10.48
CA LEU A 224 -17.40 11.39 11.43
C LEU A 224 -16.93 11.60 12.87
N GLN A 225 -15.63 11.68 13.15
CA GLN A 225 -15.12 11.94 14.52
C GLN A 225 -15.68 13.24 15.11
N LEU A 226 -15.76 14.32 14.32
CA LEU A 226 -16.36 15.57 14.76
C LEU A 226 -17.89 15.48 14.85
N LEU A 227 -18.52 14.74 13.92
CA LEU A 227 -19.96 14.54 13.90
C LEU A 227 -20.47 13.63 15.02
N LEU A 228 -19.66 12.72 15.57
CA LEU A 228 -20.05 11.86 16.69
C LEU A 228 -20.58 12.67 17.88
N LYS A 229 -19.95 13.82 18.15
CA LYS A 229 -20.38 14.74 19.21
C LYS A 229 -21.40 15.77 18.72
N ALA A 230 -21.26 16.25 17.48
CA ALA A 230 -22.06 17.36 16.97
C ALA A 230 -23.43 16.95 16.39
N ALA A 231 -23.53 15.74 15.85
CA ALA A 231 -24.69 15.18 15.14
C ALA A 231 -24.61 13.63 15.06
N PRO A 232 -24.68 12.88 16.18
CA PRO A 232 -24.56 11.42 16.19
C PRO A 232 -25.59 10.71 15.29
N ALA A 233 -26.80 11.27 15.13
CA ALA A 233 -27.81 10.75 14.21
C ALA A 233 -27.35 10.76 12.74
N VAL A 234 -26.48 11.69 12.36
CA VAL A 234 -25.87 11.72 11.01
C VAL A 234 -24.81 10.63 10.87
N VAL A 235 -24.05 10.35 11.94
CA VAL A 235 -23.07 9.26 11.94
C VAL A 235 -23.77 7.90 11.82
N HIS A 236 -24.89 7.71 12.54
CA HIS A 236 -25.72 6.52 12.40
C HIS A 236 -26.21 6.33 10.96
N ALA A 237 -26.80 7.37 10.36
CA ALA A 237 -27.27 7.32 8.98
C ALA A 237 -26.12 7.09 7.97
N GLN A 238 -24.91 7.59 8.26
CA GLN A 238 -23.72 7.33 7.44
C GLN A 238 -23.22 5.89 7.63
N ILE A 239 -23.29 5.30 8.83
CA ILE A 239 -22.99 3.88 9.05
C ILE A 239 -23.93 3.02 8.23
N ASP A 240 -25.24 3.29 8.24
CA ASP A 240 -26.23 2.58 7.43
C ASP A 240 -25.93 2.71 5.92
N LEU A 241 -25.56 3.91 5.47
CA LEU A 241 -25.17 4.17 4.09
C LEU A 241 -23.91 3.38 3.68
N LEU A 242 -22.88 3.41 4.54
CA LEU A 242 -21.62 2.72 4.30
C LEU A 242 -21.79 1.20 4.35
N ALA A 243 -22.60 0.69 5.27
CA ALA A 243 -22.93 -0.72 5.40
C ALA A 243 -23.56 -1.29 4.12
N ALA A 244 -24.41 -0.51 3.44
CA ALA A 244 -25.02 -0.91 2.17
C ALA A 244 -23.99 -1.11 1.04
N GLY A 245 -22.79 -0.54 1.18
CA GLY A 245 -21.67 -0.77 0.27
C GLY A 245 -20.87 -2.03 0.58
N VAL A 246 -20.94 -2.57 1.80
CA VAL A 246 -20.15 -3.74 2.20
C VAL A 246 -20.72 -5.02 1.59
N GLN A 247 -19.87 -5.74 0.88
CA GLN A 247 -20.21 -7.00 0.21
C GLN A 247 -20.21 -8.17 1.20
N PRO A 248 -20.90 -9.29 0.88
CA PRO A 248 -20.92 -10.48 1.73
C PRO A 248 -19.54 -11.09 2.03
N ASP A 249 -18.55 -10.84 1.16
CA ASP A 249 -17.16 -11.29 1.28
C ASP A 249 -16.25 -10.27 1.99
N GLY A 250 -16.82 -9.20 2.56
CA GLY A 250 -16.07 -8.16 3.27
C GLY A 250 -15.43 -7.11 2.37
N GLU A 251 -15.66 -7.12 1.05
CA GLU A 251 -15.27 -6.00 0.17
C GLU A 251 -16.07 -4.74 0.50
N ALA A 252 -15.43 -3.57 0.41
CA ALA A 252 -16.12 -2.30 0.60
C ALA A 252 -15.67 -1.29 -0.48
N PRO A 253 -16.34 -1.26 -1.65
CA PRO A 253 -16.05 -0.29 -2.68
C PRO A 253 -16.50 1.13 -2.27
N SER A 254 -15.84 2.14 -2.83
CA SER A 254 -16.18 3.55 -2.58
C SER A 254 -17.47 3.95 -3.28
N GLY A 255 -18.15 4.95 -2.74
CA GLY A 255 -19.46 5.34 -3.22
C GLY A 255 -19.54 6.58 -4.10
N VAL A 256 -20.49 6.59 -5.06
CA VAL A 256 -20.94 7.79 -5.76
C VAL A 256 -22.37 8.15 -5.35
N ILE A 257 -22.54 9.36 -4.85
CA ILE A 257 -23.81 10.05 -4.61
C ILE A 257 -24.05 10.97 -5.81
N VAL A 258 -25.17 10.78 -6.50
CA VAL A 258 -25.61 11.70 -7.56
C VAL A 258 -26.78 12.50 -7.04
N SER A 259 -26.52 13.79 -6.79
CA SER A 259 -27.50 14.67 -6.18
C SER A 259 -28.35 15.32 -7.26
N GLY A 260 -29.54 14.77 -7.53
CA GLY A 260 -30.58 15.41 -8.36
C GLY A 260 -30.83 14.79 -9.74
N PRO A 261 -32.02 14.98 -10.33
CA PRO A 261 -32.43 14.31 -11.57
C PRO A 261 -31.54 14.63 -12.77
N GLU A 262 -31.19 15.89 -12.98
CA GLU A 262 -30.39 16.31 -14.15
C GLU A 262 -28.93 15.88 -14.02
N MET A 263 -28.35 15.90 -12.82
CA MET A 263 -27.03 15.32 -12.59
C MET A 263 -27.04 13.80 -12.79
N ALA A 264 -28.12 13.11 -12.41
CA ALA A 264 -28.30 11.68 -12.65
C ALA A 264 -28.42 11.36 -14.14
N HIS A 265 -29.20 12.14 -14.90
CA HIS A 265 -29.28 12.02 -16.36
C HIS A 265 -27.93 12.28 -17.03
N ALA A 266 -27.22 13.34 -16.62
CA ALA A 266 -25.90 13.67 -17.15
C ALA A 266 -24.86 12.60 -16.82
N TRP A 267 -24.92 12.05 -15.61
CA TRP A 267 -24.08 10.94 -15.17
C TRP A 267 -24.36 9.68 -15.98
N GLU A 268 -25.63 9.32 -16.16
CA GLU A 268 -26.03 8.15 -16.93
C GLU A 268 -25.67 8.29 -18.41
N ALA A 269 -25.84 9.48 -18.99
CA ALA A 269 -25.39 9.78 -20.34
C ALA A 269 -23.86 9.65 -20.47
N LEU A 270 -23.09 10.12 -19.49
CA LEU A 270 -21.63 9.95 -19.48
C LEU A 270 -21.23 8.48 -19.37
N ARG A 271 -21.82 7.75 -18.41
CA ARG A 271 -21.56 6.33 -18.14
C ARG A 271 -21.85 5.44 -19.36
N SER A 272 -22.94 5.73 -20.07
CA SER A 272 -23.40 4.93 -21.22
C SER A 272 -22.71 5.27 -22.56
N THR A 273 -22.07 6.43 -22.68
CA THR A 273 -21.48 6.90 -23.96
C THR A 273 -19.96 6.83 -24.02
N VAL A 274 -19.27 6.76 -22.88
CA VAL A 274 -17.81 6.67 -22.85
C VAL A 274 -17.38 5.21 -22.94
N LEU A 275 -16.82 4.81 -24.08
CA LEU A 275 -16.19 3.50 -24.29
C LEU A 275 -15.15 3.22 -23.20
N GLY A 276 -15.35 2.15 -22.45
CA GLY A 276 -14.51 1.82 -21.30
C GLY A 276 -14.90 2.55 -20.01
N PHE A 277 -16.19 2.77 -19.74
CA PHE A 277 -16.70 3.05 -18.39
C PHE A 277 -17.32 1.80 -17.74
N ASP A 278 -17.83 0.85 -18.54
CA ASP A 278 -18.45 -0.40 -18.07
C ASP A 278 -17.52 -1.32 -17.26
N TRP A 279 -16.19 -1.18 -17.40
CA TRP A 279 -15.23 -2.04 -16.68
C TRP A 279 -15.07 -1.69 -15.20
N ILE A 280 -15.52 -0.50 -14.77
CA ILE A 280 -15.46 0.03 -13.38
C ILE A 280 -16.79 -0.22 -12.63
N HIS A 281 -17.81 -0.75 -13.30
CA HIS A 281 -19.15 -0.94 -12.74
C HIS A 281 -19.70 -2.29 -13.21
N ARG A 282 -19.19 -3.38 -12.62
CA ARG A 282 -19.55 -4.74 -13.04
C ARG A 282 -20.87 -5.23 -12.46
N ARG A 283 -21.34 -4.69 -11.33
CA ARG A 283 -22.63 -5.06 -10.71
C ARG A 283 -23.54 -3.86 -10.62
N ARG A 284 -24.85 -4.08 -10.81
CA ARG A 284 -25.89 -3.05 -10.82
C ARG A 284 -26.03 -2.32 -9.47
N ALA A 285 -25.49 -2.90 -8.39
CA ALA A 285 -25.43 -2.32 -7.06
C ALA A 285 -24.03 -1.77 -6.70
N ASP A 286 -23.04 -1.83 -7.60
CA ASP A 286 -21.68 -1.37 -7.31
C ASP A 286 -21.63 0.16 -7.29
N TRP A 287 -21.44 0.65 -6.07
CA TRP A 287 -20.81 1.92 -5.74
C TRP A 287 -19.35 1.84 -6.26
N TRP A 288 -18.91 2.79 -7.09
CA TRP A 288 -17.58 2.88 -7.76
C TRP A 288 -16.52 1.78 -7.46
N SER A 289 -16.29 0.83 -8.39
CA SER A 289 -15.43 -0.34 -8.14
C SER A 289 -13.90 -0.12 -8.25
N ASP A 290 -13.42 1.13 -8.33
CA ASP A 290 -12.02 1.45 -8.65
C ASP A 290 -11.25 2.08 -7.48
N HIS A 291 -11.95 2.51 -6.41
CA HIS A 291 -11.33 3.00 -5.18
C HIS A 291 -11.69 2.08 -4.00
N PHE A 292 -10.74 1.25 -3.56
CA PHE A 292 -10.87 0.47 -2.34
C PHE A 292 -10.39 1.29 -1.15
N ASP A 293 -11.31 1.70 -0.29
CA ASP A 293 -10.95 2.18 1.04
C ASP A 293 -10.82 1.02 2.01
N SER A 294 -10.12 1.23 3.13
CA SER A 294 -9.99 0.17 4.13
C SER A 294 -11.35 -0.08 4.81
N PRO A 295 -11.98 -1.25 4.66
CA PRO A 295 -13.21 -1.60 5.38
C PRO A 295 -13.00 -1.62 6.91
N LEU A 296 -11.76 -1.57 7.37
CA LEU A 296 -11.44 -1.39 8.80
C LEU A 296 -11.93 -0.05 9.34
N PHE A 297 -12.02 1.02 8.52
CA PHE A 297 -12.60 2.29 8.95
C PHE A 297 -14.09 2.19 9.25
N PHE A 298 -14.82 1.27 8.61
CA PHE A 298 -16.22 0.94 8.98
C PHE A 298 -16.29 0.41 10.41
N ILE A 299 -15.42 -0.56 10.72
CA ILE A 299 -15.32 -1.17 12.06
C ILE A 299 -14.90 -0.13 13.10
N LEU A 300 -13.93 0.73 12.78
CA LEU A 300 -13.52 1.83 13.66
C LEU A 300 -14.68 2.79 13.92
N THR A 301 -15.41 3.18 12.87
CA THR A 301 -16.58 4.08 12.97
C THR A 301 -17.67 3.47 13.85
N LEU A 302 -17.98 2.19 13.65
CA LEU A 302 -18.92 1.44 14.48
C LEU A 302 -18.48 1.44 15.96
N GLY A 303 -17.21 1.15 16.22
CA GLY A 303 -16.67 1.16 17.58
C GLY A 303 -16.67 2.54 18.23
N ASP A 304 -16.34 3.59 17.48
CA ASP A 304 -16.39 4.97 17.98
C ASP A 304 -17.82 5.47 18.20
N TYR A 305 -18.76 5.05 17.35
CA TYR A 305 -20.19 5.34 17.53
C TYR A 305 -20.69 4.77 18.85
N VAL A 306 -20.46 3.47 19.10
CA VAL A 306 -20.83 2.82 20.37
C VAL A 306 -20.18 3.54 21.55
N ARG A 307 -18.89 3.89 21.45
CA ARG A 307 -18.19 4.63 22.51
C ARG A 307 -18.82 6.00 22.79
N ALA A 308 -19.28 6.70 21.76
CA ALA A 308 -19.82 8.05 21.87
C ALA A 308 -21.29 8.08 22.33
N THR A 309 -22.10 7.10 21.91
CA THR A 309 -23.56 7.13 22.11
C THR A 309 -24.06 6.08 23.10
N GLY A 310 -23.30 5.01 23.33
CA GLY A 310 -23.75 3.81 24.03
C GLY A 310 -24.69 2.92 23.22
N ASP A 311 -25.01 3.29 21.98
CA ASP A 311 -25.92 2.56 21.11
C ASP A 311 -25.19 1.49 20.31
N VAL A 312 -25.45 0.23 20.65
CA VAL A 312 -24.85 -0.97 20.03
C VAL A 312 -25.64 -1.48 18.82
N GLU A 313 -26.84 -0.95 18.57
CA GLU A 313 -27.72 -1.42 17.50
C GLU A 313 -27.03 -1.45 16.12
N PRO A 314 -26.23 -0.43 15.72
CA PRO A 314 -25.55 -0.48 14.43
C PRO A 314 -24.47 -1.55 14.35
N VAL A 315 -23.85 -1.93 15.47
CA VAL A 315 -22.88 -3.03 15.52
C VAL A 315 -23.59 -4.35 15.34
N ASP A 316 -24.67 -4.58 16.09
CA ASP A 316 -25.43 -5.83 16.04
C ASP A 316 -26.01 -6.07 14.64
N ARG A 317 -26.61 -5.03 14.05
CA ARG A 317 -27.14 -5.06 12.68
C ARG A 317 -26.08 -5.40 11.64
N ASN A 318 -24.87 -4.85 11.81
CA ASN A 318 -23.79 -4.98 10.82
C ASN A 318 -22.73 -6.02 11.18
N TRP A 319 -22.94 -6.81 12.24
CA TRP A 319 -22.00 -7.82 12.70
C TRP A 319 -21.58 -8.83 11.63
N PRO A 320 -22.49 -9.33 10.74
CA PRO A 320 -22.09 -10.21 9.65
C PRO A 320 -21.04 -9.59 8.72
N PHE A 321 -21.14 -8.27 8.48
CA PHE A 321 -20.18 -7.53 7.66
C PHE A 321 -18.87 -7.28 8.42
N VAL A 322 -18.93 -6.94 9.71
CA VAL A 322 -17.73 -6.81 10.56
C VAL A 322 -16.94 -8.12 10.56
N ARG A 323 -17.64 -9.25 10.70
CA ARG A 323 -17.04 -10.59 10.63
C ARG A 323 -16.47 -10.89 9.23
N ALA A 324 -17.22 -10.66 8.16
CA ALA A 324 -16.74 -10.89 6.79
C ALA A 324 -15.51 -10.02 6.45
N ILE A 325 -15.51 -8.75 6.87
CA ILE A 325 -14.37 -7.83 6.75
C ILE A 325 -13.17 -8.40 7.50
N TYR A 326 -13.35 -8.94 8.72
CA TYR A 326 -12.26 -9.51 9.51
C TYR A 326 -11.74 -10.84 8.92
N GLU A 327 -12.64 -11.69 8.42
CA GLU A 327 -12.36 -13.00 7.84
C GLU A 327 -11.64 -12.91 6.48
N ARG A 328 -11.81 -11.83 5.72
CA ARG A 328 -11.11 -11.55 4.45
C ARG A 328 -9.57 -11.39 4.62
N TYR A 329 -9.05 -11.27 5.84
CA TYR A 329 -7.64 -10.97 6.11
C TYR A 329 -6.79 -12.17 6.63
N VAL A 330 -6.94 -13.43 6.13
CA VAL A 330 -6.04 -14.59 6.46
C VAL A 330 -6.01 -15.75 5.42
N ALA A 331 -4.92 -16.58 5.36
CA ALA A 331 -4.81 -17.87 4.63
C ALA A 331 -3.72 -18.83 5.18
N LEU A 332 -3.64 -20.05 4.61
CA LEU A 332 -4.26 -21.28 5.16
C LEU A 332 -5.68 -21.03 5.67
N SER A 333 -6.65 -21.83 5.24
CA SER A 333 -8.01 -21.66 5.75
C SER A 333 -8.14 -22.28 7.14
N PRO A 334 -8.51 -21.51 8.18
CA PRO A 334 -8.79 -22.05 9.51
C PRO A 334 -10.12 -22.81 9.57
N ASP A 335 -10.65 -23.32 8.45
CA ASP A 335 -11.78 -24.25 8.38
C ASP A 335 -11.41 -25.61 7.73
N GLY A 336 -10.17 -25.76 7.21
CA GLY A 336 -9.70 -26.99 6.56
C GLY A 336 -9.90 -27.05 5.03
N GLN A 337 -10.49 -26.04 4.40
CA GLN A 337 -10.59 -25.95 2.94
C GLN A 337 -9.28 -25.42 2.32
N HIS A 338 -8.28 -26.29 2.24
CA HIS A 338 -6.95 -25.91 1.78
C HIS A 338 -6.87 -25.72 0.25
N LEU A 339 -6.22 -24.63 -0.18
CA LEU A 339 -5.68 -24.49 -1.52
C LEU A 339 -4.44 -25.38 -1.68
N ARG A 340 -4.37 -26.16 -2.76
CA ARG A 340 -3.17 -26.93 -3.13
C ARG A 340 -2.65 -26.46 -4.48
N LEU A 341 -1.33 -26.24 -4.56
CA LEU A 341 -0.63 -25.85 -5.79
C LEU A 341 0.22 -27.03 -6.26
N GLU A 342 -0.35 -27.87 -7.10
CA GLU A 342 0.28 -29.11 -7.56
C GLU A 342 1.16 -28.89 -8.79
N GLY A 343 2.18 -29.74 -8.94
CA GLY A 343 3.10 -29.71 -10.06
C GLY A 343 4.12 -28.56 -10.02
N PRO A 344 5.02 -28.48 -11.02
CA PRO A 344 6.11 -27.52 -11.02
C PRO A 344 5.61 -26.09 -10.97
N VAL A 345 6.08 -25.31 -9.98
CA VAL A 345 5.67 -23.91 -9.81
C VAL A 345 4.14 -23.79 -9.71
N GLY A 346 3.49 -24.71 -8.99
CA GLY A 346 2.04 -24.67 -8.74
C GLY A 346 1.19 -24.71 -10.01
N ALA A 347 1.57 -25.53 -10.98
CA ALA A 347 0.92 -25.60 -12.29
C ALA A 347 -0.59 -25.87 -12.22
N ILE A 348 -1.04 -26.63 -11.23
CA ILE A 348 -2.41 -27.10 -11.08
C ILE A 348 -2.93 -26.67 -9.70
N PRO A 349 -3.62 -25.52 -9.59
CA PRO A 349 -4.32 -25.16 -8.37
C PRO A 349 -5.60 -26.01 -8.18
N SER A 350 -5.72 -26.66 -7.02
CA SER A 350 -6.88 -27.46 -6.60
C SER A 350 -7.39 -27.01 -5.22
N GLY A 351 -8.66 -27.30 -4.90
CA GLY A 351 -9.37 -26.71 -3.74
C GLY A 351 -10.35 -25.63 -4.17
N ASP A 352 -10.62 -24.66 -3.28
CA ASP A 352 -11.56 -23.55 -3.52
C ASP A 352 -10.95 -22.47 -4.43
N VAL A 353 -10.85 -22.79 -5.71
CA VAL A 353 -10.40 -21.89 -6.78
C VAL A 353 -11.41 -21.93 -7.91
N THR A 354 -11.72 -20.78 -8.49
CA THR A 354 -12.65 -20.69 -9.62
C THR A 354 -11.99 -21.19 -10.92
N ASP A 355 -12.77 -21.65 -11.90
CA ASP A 355 -12.23 -22.01 -13.22
C ASP A 355 -11.59 -20.81 -13.93
N GLN A 356 -12.11 -19.61 -13.66
CA GLN A 356 -11.54 -18.36 -14.16
C GLN A 356 -10.13 -18.16 -13.61
N ASP A 357 -9.93 -18.28 -12.30
CA ASP A 357 -8.61 -18.13 -11.68
C ASP A 357 -7.65 -19.24 -12.12
N ARG A 358 -8.14 -20.47 -12.31
CA ARG A 358 -7.31 -21.56 -12.89
C ARG A 358 -6.77 -21.16 -14.26
N ALA A 359 -7.63 -20.65 -15.14
CA ALA A 359 -7.24 -20.25 -16.49
C ALA A 359 -6.33 -19.01 -16.51
N ALA A 360 -6.63 -18.02 -15.67
CA ALA A 360 -5.83 -16.81 -15.53
C ALA A 360 -4.43 -17.12 -14.97
N TRP A 361 -4.35 -17.95 -13.93
CA TRP A 361 -3.07 -18.40 -13.38
C TRP A 361 -2.27 -19.21 -14.41
N ALA A 362 -2.88 -20.12 -15.15
CA ALA A 362 -2.18 -20.87 -16.19
C ALA A 362 -1.55 -19.93 -17.23
N THR A 363 -2.28 -18.87 -17.62
CA THR A 363 -1.81 -17.84 -18.56
C THR A 363 -0.67 -17.01 -17.98
N LEU A 364 -0.84 -16.48 -16.76
CA LEU A 364 0.14 -15.66 -16.07
C LEU A 364 1.42 -16.45 -15.78
N ARG A 365 1.29 -17.68 -15.25
CA ARG A 365 2.40 -18.60 -14.98
C ARG A 365 3.20 -18.87 -16.24
N ALA A 366 2.54 -19.17 -17.36
CA ALA A 366 3.23 -19.39 -18.63
C ALA A 366 4.02 -18.15 -19.07
N ARG A 367 3.47 -16.95 -18.88
CA ARG A 367 4.15 -15.67 -19.15
C ARG A 367 5.37 -15.48 -18.25
N LEU A 368 5.21 -15.66 -16.94
CA LEU A 368 6.30 -15.53 -15.96
C LEU A 368 7.44 -16.51 -16.24
N LEU A 369 7.14 -17.77 -16.57
CA LEU A 369 8.17 -18.76 -16.91
C LEU A 369 8.93 -18.40 -18.18
N ARG A 370 8.24 -17.92 -19.23
CA ARG A 370 8.90 -17.40 -20.45
C ARG A 370 9.83 -16.24 -20.12
N PHE A 371 9.38 -15.30 -19.29
CA PHE A 371 10.18 -14.13 -18.90
C PHE A 371 11.38 -14.54 -18.04
N ALA A 372 11.19 -15.44 -17.08
CA ALA A 372 12.28 -15.99 -16.27
C ALA A 372 13.29 -16.80 -17.11
N ALA A 373 12.85 -17.47 -18.18
CA ALA A 373 13.74 -18.18 -19.10
C ALA A 373 14.69 -17.23 -19.87
N VAL A 374 14.29 -15.97 -20.09
CA VAL A 374 15.20 -14.93 -20.64
C VAL A 374 16.34 -14.63 -19.66
N LEU A 375 16.07 -14.69 -18.35
CA LEU A 375 17.05 -14.43 -17.29
C LEU A 375 17.91 -15.66 -16.96
N SER A 376 17.42 -16.88 -17.16
CA SER A 376 18.11 -18.12 -16.74
C SER A 376 19.58 -18.24 -17.17
N PRO A 377 19.98 -17.88 -18.42
CA PRO A 377 21.39 -17.91 -18.84
C PRO A 377 22.30 -16.99 -18.02
N LEU A 378 21.75 -15.95 -17.39
CA LEU A 378 22.51 -15.04 -16.55
C LEU A 378 23.05 -15.74 -15.30
N ASN A 379 22.39 -16.80 -14.80
CA ASN A 379 22.79 -17.48 -13.57
C ASN A 379 24.16 -18.14 -13.66
N HIS A 380 24.55 -18.59 -14.86
CA HIS A 380 25.81 -19.31 -15.12
C HIS A 380 26.79 -18.49 -15.97
N MET A 381 26.77 -17.17 -15.83
CA MET A 381 27.78 -16.32 -16.46
C MET A 381 28.26 -15.22 -15.53
N SER A 382 29.50 -14.79 -15.78
CA SER A 382 30.01 -13.53 -15.24
C SER A 382 29.25 -12.35 -15.87
N PRO A 383 28.69 -11.43 -15.05
CA PRO A 383 28.08 -10.21 -15.56
C PRO A 383 29.04 -9.40 -16.44
N PRO A 384 28.55 -8.73 -17.49
CA PRO A 384 29.36 -7.89 -18.38
C PRO A 384 29.88 -6.63 -17.67
N ARG A 385 31.05 -6.11 -18.08
CA ARG A 385 31.57 -4.80 -17.65
C ARG A 385 30.94 -3.69 -18.49
N ILE A 386 30.26 -2.73 -17.85
CA ILE A 386 29.59 -1.61 -18.54
C ILE A 386 30.54 -0.40 -18.74
N ALA A 387 31.51 -0.19 -17.84
CA ALA A 387 32.31 1.03 -17.78
C ALA A 387 33.59 1.05 -18.67
N LYS A 388 33.93 -0.05 -19.35
CA LYS A 388 35.05 -0.09 -20.30
C LYS A 388 34.61 -0.84 -21.55
N ALA A 389 34.62 -0.16 -22.70
CA ALA A 389 34.37 -0.73 -24.03
C ALA A 389 35.54 -1.63 -24.46
N VAL A 390 35.79 -2.71 -23.73
CA VAL A 390 36.83 -3.69 -24.07
C VAL A 390 36.20 -5.09 -24.07
N GLY A 391 36.04 -5.64 -25.27
CA GLY A 391 35.70 -7.04 -25.54
C GLY A 391 34.23 -7.33 -25.92
N ASN A 392 33.90 -8.63 -25.84
CA ASN A 392 32.62 -9.28 -26.17
C ASN A 392 31.37 -9.07 -25.22
N PRO A 393 31.33 -8.19 -24.18
CA PRO A 393 30.18 -8.11 -23.28
C PRO A 393 28.89 -7.52 -23.88
N LEU A 394 28.99 -6.60 -24.85
CA LEU A 394 27.85 -6.00 -25.54
C LEU A 394 27.06 -7.05 -26.33
N LEU A 395 27.75 -8.06 -26.89
CA LEU A 395 27.14 -9.13 -27.67
C LEU A 395 26.24 -10.03 -26.81
N LYS A 396 26.64 -10.34 -25.56
CA LYS A 396 25.82 -11.14 -24.64
C LYS A 396 24.59 -10.37 -24.13
N LEU A 397 24.72 -9.08 -23.81
CA LEU A 397 23.58 -8.21 -23.48
C LEU A 397 22.66 -8.01 -24.69
N ALA A 398 23.23 -7.80 -25.88
CA ALA A 398 22.48 -7.69 -27.12
C ALA A 398 21.75 -8.99 -27.47
N MET A 399 22.33 -10.16 -27.19
CA MET A 399 21.64 -11.45 -27.34
C MET A 399 20.46 -11.60 -26.38
N ILE A 400 20.54 -11.06 -25.16
CA ILE A 400 19.40 -11.04 -24.23
C ILE A 400 18.33 -10.07 -24.73
N GLY A 401 18.72 -8.86 -25.16
CA GLY A 401 17.81 -7.89 -25.78
C GLY A 401 17.15 -8.44 -27.06
N LEU A 402 17.90 -9.19 -27.87
CA LEU A 402 17.42 -9.88 -29.06
C LEU A 402 16.46 -11.01 -28.69
N ARG A 403 16.80 -11.87 -27.71
CA ARG A 403 15.90 -12.92 -27.21
C ARG A 403 14.60 -12.34 -26.69
N ALA A 404 14.67 -11.23 -25.95
CA ALA A 404 13.49 -10.53 -25.47
C ALA A 404 12.65 -9.95 -26.63
N ARG A 405 13.31 -9.37 -27.65
CA ARG A 405 12.64 -8.84 -28.85
C ARG A 405 12.03 -9.93 -29.74
N LEU A 406 12.67 -11.09 -29.83
CA LEU A 406 12.22 -12.26 -30.60
C LEU A 406 10.96 -12.91 -30.01
N MET A 407 10.58 -12.58 -28.76
CA MET A 407 9.27 -12.96 -28.20
C MET A 407 8.09 -12.21 -28.84
N GLY A 408 8.36 -11.22 -29.69
CA GLY A 408 7.36 -10.37 -30.33
C GLY A 408 7.14 -9.05 -29.59
N ALA A 409 6.65 -8.04 -30.31
CA ALA A 409 6.52 -6.67 -29.80
C ALA A 409 5.58 -6.55 -28.58
N ARG A 410 4.55 -7.40 -28.51
CA ARG A 410 3.61 -7.44 -27.38
C ARG A 410 4.30 -7.92 -26.10
N GLU A 411 4.92 -9.10 -26.12
CA GLU A 411 5.59 -9.69 -24.96
C GLU A 411 6.79 -8.87 -24.50
N PHE A 412 7.53 -8.24 -25.44
CA PHE A 412 8.64 -7.35 -25.09
C PHE A 412 8.19 -6.12 -24.28
N ARG A 413 7.07 -5.47 -24.69
CA ARG A 413 6.48 -4.36 -23.93
C ARG A 413 5.98 -4.83 -22.56
N GLU A 414 5.37 -6.00 -22.51
CA GLU A 414 4.82 -6.55 -21.28
C GLU A 414 5.92 -6.93 -20.27
N LEU A 415 7.03 -7.49 -20.73
CA LEU A 415 8.21 -7.70 -19.90
C LEU A 415 8.72 -6.37 -19.31
N GLY A 416 8.77 -5.31 -20.12
CA GLY A 416 9.15 -3.97 -19.66
C GLY A 416 8.20 -3.42 -18.59
N ARG A 417 6.89 -3.62 -18.74
CA ARG A 417 5.87 -3.23 -17.75
C ARG A 417 6.06 -4.00 -16.44
N ILE A 418 6.05 -5.33 -16.49
CA ILE A 418 6.05 -6.19 -15.31
C ILE A 418 7.31 -6.02 -14.46
N LEU A 419 8.47 -5.77 -15.08
CA LEU A 419 9.72 -5.53 -14.36
C LEU A 419 9.67 -4.28 -13.44
N LEU A 420 8.83 -3.31 -13.76
CA LEU A 420 8.67 -2.05 -13.03
C LEU A 420 7.43 -2.02 -12.12
N THR A 421 6.54 -3.00 -12.27
CA THR A 421 5.32 -3.16 -11.47
C THR A 421 5.60 -3.86 -10.14
N ASN A 422 4.63 -3.86 -9.24
CA ASN A 422 4.65 -4.61 -7.98
C ASN A 422 3.78 -5.88 -8.10
N VAL A 423 4.10 -6.92 -7.32
CA VAL A 423 3.39 -8.21 -7.41
C VAL A 423 1.94 -8.11 -6.97
N HIS A 424 1.59 -7.18 -6.08
CA HIS A 424 0.18 -6.95 -5.71
C HIS A 424 -0.65 -6.62 -6.95
N ASP A 425 -0.29 -5.55 -7.68
CA ASP A 425 -1.06 -5.11 -8.85
C ASP A 425 -1.06 -6.16 -9.96
N LEU A 426 0.08 -6.85 -10.17
CA LEU A 426 0.14 -7.94 -11.15
C LEU A 426 -0.85 -9.08 -10.84
N LEU A 427 -0.99 -9.44 -9.56
CA LEU A 427 -1.90 -10.50 -9.15
C LEU A 427 -3.35 -9.99 -9.13
N ASP A 428 -3.57 -8.73 -8.76
CA ASP A 428 -4.90 -8.13 -8.69
C ASP A 428 -5.53 -7.91 -10.07
N ASP A 429 -4.73 -7.57 -11.07
CA ASP A 429 -5.15 -7.44 -12.48
C ASP A 429 -5.70 -8.76 -13.06
N GLU A 430 -5.20 -9.91 -12.62
CA GLU A 430 -5.37 -11.20 -13.29
C GLU A 430 -6.16 -12.24 -12.47
N LEU A 431 -6.17 -12.16 -11.13
CA LEU A 431 -6.73 -13.19 -10.25
C LEU A 431 -7.80 -12.62 -9.30
N THR A 432 -8.65 -13.49 -8.76
CA THR A 432 -9.70 -13.12 -7.80
C THR A 432 -9.54 -13.81 -6.43
N SER A 433 -9.09 -15.06 -6.38
CA SER A 433 -8.90 -15.85 -5.14
C SER A 433 -7.87 -15.21 -4.19
N PRO A 434 -8.27 -14.80 -2.97
CA PRO A 434 -7.36 -14.23 -1.98
C PRO A 434 -6.27 -15.22 -1.55
N LEU A 435 -6.61 -16.50 -1.32
CA LEU A 435 -5.66 -17.54 -0.90
C LEU A 435 -4.57 -17.74 -1.97
N LEU A 436 -4.95 -17.74 -3.26
CA LEU A 436 -4.01 -17.87 -4.36
C LEU A 436 -3.11 -16.63 -4.46
N LYS A 437 -3.68 -15.43 -4.35
CA LYS A 437 -2.92 -14.18 -4.35
C LYS A 437 -1.94 -14.12 -3.17
N GLY A 438 -2.35 -14.50 -1.96
CA GLY A 438 -1.49 -14.53 -0.77
C GLY A 438 -0.33 -15.50 -0.91
N ALA A 439 -0.59 -16.71 -1.39
CA ALA A 439 0.47 -17.69 -1.65
C ALA A 439 1.51 -17.18 -2.66
N LEU A 440 1.06 -16.59 -3.78
CA LEU A 440 1.94 -16.06 -4.82
C LEU A 440 2.68 -14.78 -4.38
N ALA A 441 2.03 -13.91 -3.62
CA ALA A 441 2.65 -12.71 -3.05
C ALA A 441 3.73 -13.06 -2.02
N PHE A 442 3.51 -14.10 -1.21
CA PHE A 442 4.52 -14.63 -0.31
C PHE A 442 5.72 -15.19 -1.09
N GLU A 443 5.51 -16.01 -2.13
CA GLU A 443 6.60 -16.49 -2.99
C GLU A 443 7.44 -15.35 -3.58
N ALA A 444 6.78 -14.32 -4.07
CA ALA A 444 7.45 -13.20 -4.73
C ALA A 444 8.28 -12.34 -3.78
N THR A 445 7.89 -12.30 -2.50
CA THR A 445 8.55 -11.48 -1.46
C THR A 445 9.46 -12.30 -0.54
N LEU A 446 9.47 -13.63 -0.65
CA LEU A 446 10.22 -14.53 0.23
C LEU A 446 11.72 -14.19 0.26
N GLY A 447 12.23 -13.85 1.45
CA GLY A 447 13.62 -13.45 1.66
C GLY A 447 13.98 -12.01 1.29
N GLY A 448 13.03 -11.25 0.76
CA GLY A 448 13.19 -9.83 0.46
C GLY A 448 13.00 -8.93 1.68
N TRP A 449 13.48 -7.68 1.56
CA TRP A 449 13.09 -6.57 2.44
C TRP A 449 12.10 -5.67 1.68
N LEU A 450 11.04 -6.28 1.15
CA LEU A 450 10.02 -5.68 0.27
C LEU A 450 8.69 -6.39 0.52
N GLY A 451 7.61 -5.63 0.72
CA GLY A 451 6.24 -6.15 0.77
C GLY A 451 5.60 -6.18 -0.63
N PRO A 452 4.47 -6.88 -0.83
CA PRO A 452 3.81 -7.04 -2.13
C PRO A 452 3.62 -5.75 -2.95
N ARG A 453 3.32 -4.62 -2.29
CA ARG A 453 3.11 -3.31 -2.94
C ARG A 453 4.39 -2.52 -3.19
N SER A 454 5.55 -3.04 -2.76
CA SER A 454 6.83 -2.40 -3.04
C SER A 454 7.13 -2.48 -4.54
N PRO A 455 7.69 -1.42 -5.15
CA PRO A 455 8.00 -1.44 -6.59
C PRO A 455 9.02 -2.52 -6.92
N ASN A 456 8.91 -3.08 -8.13
CA ASN A 456 9.83 -4.07 -8.72
C ASN A 456 9.87 -5.43 -7.99
N THR A 457 8.86 -5.78 -7.18
CA THR A 457 8.78 -7.07 -6.46
C THR A 457 8.61 -8.27 -7.39
N VAL A 458 8.25 -8.07 -8.66
CA VAL A 458 8.19 -9.16 -9.64
C VAL A 458 9.58 -9.59 -10.12
N LEU A 459 10.56 -8.68 -10.16
CA LEU A 459 11.93 -9.01 -10.60
C LEU A 459 12.62 -10.09 -9.74
N PRO A 460 12.69 -9.99 -8.39
CA PRO A 460 13.27 -11.06 -7.57
C PRO A 460 12.50 -12.37 -7.71
N TRP A 461 11.19 -12.32 -7.95
CA TRP A 461 10.38 -13.51 -8.24
C TRP A 461 10.80 -14.17 -9.57
N LEU A 462 10.98 -13.39 -10.64
CA LEU A 462 11.47 -13.90 -11.93
C LEU A 462 12.88 -14.51 -11.79
N VAL A 463 13.76 -13.93 -10.97
CA VAL A 463 15.08 -14.50 -10.71
C VAL A 463 14.98 -15.85 -9.99
N ARG A 464 14.11 -15.98 -8.98
CA ARG A 464 13.82 -17.27 -8.33
C ARG A 464 13.29 -18.29 -9.34
N LEU A 465 12.34 -17.90 -10.18
CA LEU A 465 11.77 -18.73 -11.24
C LEU A 465 12.77 -19.08 -12.36
N SER A 466 13.89 -18.37 -12.48
CA SER A 466 14.91 -18.65 -13.49
C SER A 466 15.85 -19.80 -13.10
N GLY A 467 15.85 -20.18 -11.82
CA GLY A 467 16.58 -21.33 -11.30
C GLY A 467 15.97 -22.66 -11.76
N GLN A 468 16.72 -23.75 -11.61
CA GLN A 468 16.28 -25.08 -12.02
C GLN A 468 16.75 -26.13 -11.02
N THR A 469 15.94 -27.16 -10.81
CA THR A 469 16.30 -28.36 -10.05
C THR A 469 15.96 -29.58 -10.92
N ALA A 470 16.92 -30.50 -11.10
CA ALA A 470 16.74 -31.69 -11.95
C ALA A 470 16.17 -31.40 -13.35
N GLY A 471 16.58 -30.29 -13.97
CA GLY A 471 16.11 -29.87 -15.30
C GLY A 471 14.72 -29.21 -15.32
N VAL A 472 14.05 -29.08 -14.18
CA VAL A 472 12.74 -28.42 -14.07
C VAL A 472 12.91 -26.99 -13.57
N GLN A 473 12.45 -26.04 -14.38
CA GLN A 473 12.51 -24.60 -14.07
C GLN A 473 11.62 -24.23 -12.89
N GLY A 474 12.15 -23.41 -11.97
CA GLY A 474 11.49 -22.93 -10.76
C GLY A 474 11.22 -24.02 -9.71
N ALA A 475 11.63 -25.27 -9.94
CA ALA A 475 11.42 -26.36 -9.01
C ALA A 475 12.36 -26.27 -7.79
N LEU A 476 11.86 -26.72 -6.65
CA LEU A 476 12.61 -26.90 -5.41
C LEU A 476 12.82 -28.40 -5.17
N GLY A 477 13.94 -28.76 -4.55
CA GLY A 477 14.26 -30.14 -4.20
C GLY A 477 14.58 -30.28 -2.73
N LEU A 478 14.13 -31.38 -2.12
CA LEU A 478 14.52 -31.79 -0.78
C LEU A 478 15.62 -32.87 -0.92
N PRO A 479 16.85 -32.63 -0.44
CA PRO A 479 17.88 -33.66 -0.46
C PRO A 479 17.51 -34.80 0.50
N LYS A 480 17.73 -36.05 0.04
CA LYS A 480 17.61 -37.25 0.89
C LYS A 480 18.59 -37.14 2.06
N GLY A 481 18.13 -37.43 3.29
CA GLY A 481 18.91 -37.21 4.51
C GLY A 481 19.00 -35.73 4.94
N GLY A 482 18.25 -34.84 4.29
CA GLY A 482 18.19 -33.41 4.60
C GLY A 482 19.47 -32.63 4.24
N MET A 483 19.51 -31.37 4.66
CA MET A 483 20.59 -30.43 4.32
C MET A 483 21.96 -30.84 4.89
N ALA A 484 21.98 -31.56 6.02
CA ALA A 484 23.21 -32.07 6.61
C ALA A 484 23.89 -33.12 5.70
N ALA A 485 23.11 -34.02 5.10
CA ALA A 485 23.62 -35.01 4.16
C ALA A 485 24.22 -34.35 2.90
N LEU A 486 23.59 -33.29 2.40
CA LEU A 486 24.16 -32.50 1.29
C LEU A 486 25.51 -31.89 1.67
N GLY A 487 25.62 -31.29 2.85
CA GLY A 487 26.88 -30.73 3.35
C GLY A 487 27.98 -31.79 3.50
N ALA A 488 27.64 -32.96 4.06
CA ALA A 488 28.56 -34.08 4.19
C ALA A 488 29.02 -34.61 2.81
N ALA A 489 28.12 -34.72 1.84
CA ALA A 489 28.45 -35.13 0.48
C ALA A 489 29.40 -34.14 -0.21
N MET A 490 29.19 -32.84 -0.03
CA MET A 490 30.10 -31.80 -0.53
C MET A 490 31.48 -31.89 0.12
N ALA A 491 31.54 -32.08 1.44
CA ALA A 491 32.80 -32.21 2.17
C ALA A 491 33.59 -33.46 1.74
N ALA A 492 32.90 -34.60 1.57
CA ALA A 492 33.49 -35.84 1.07
C ALA A 492 34.05 -35.68 -0.35
N SER A 493 33.27 -35.05 -1.25
CA SER A 493 33.70 -34.76 -2.61
C SER A 493 34.95 -33.86 -2.65
N ALA A 494 34.96 -32.78 -1.86
CA ALA A 494 36.11 -31.89 -1.77
C ALA A 494 37.36 -32.61 -1.23
N THR A 495 37.20 -33.43 -0.18
CA THR A 495 38.31 -34.20 0.40
C THR A 495 38.86 -35.23 -0.57
N ALA A 496 37.99 -35.93 -1.32
CA ALA A 496 38.39 -36.86 -2.36
C ALA A 496 39.16 -36.18 -3.51
N ALA A 497 38.86 -34.90 -3.78
CA ALA A 497 39.61 -34.06 -4.71
C ALA A 497 40.91 -33.46 -4.11
N GLY A 498 41.30 -33.84 -2.89
CA GLY A 498 42.54 -33.40 -2.24
C GLY A 498 42.42 -32.09 -1.44
N VAL A 499 41.21 -31.56 -1.23
CA VAL A 499 41.00 -30.35 -0.42
C VAL A 499 41.14 -30.67 1.06
N THR A 500 41.95 -29.88 1.78
CA THR A 500 42.01 -29.93 3.25
C THR A 500 40.92 -29.05 3.85
N LEU A 501 40.05 -29.64 4.67
CA LEU A 501 38.98 -28.92 5.38
C LEU A 501 39.38 -28.67 6.84
N ARG A 502 39.34 -27.40 7.27
CA ARG A 502 39.59 -26.99 8.65
C ARG A 502 38.33 -26.36 9.26
N CYS A 503 37.70 -27.08 10.17
CA CYS A 503 36.56 -26.57 10.96
C CYS A 503 37.06 -25.84 12.21
N ASN A 504 36.20 -25.02 12.82
CA ASN A 504 36.52 -24.22 14.01
C ASN A 504 37.75 -23.28 13.86
N ALA A 505 38.16 -23.02 12.62
CA ALA A 505 39.30 -22.15 12.26
C ALA A 505 38.79 -20.80 11.75
N ARG A 506 38.25 -19.96 12.64
CA ARG A 506 37.69 -18.66 12.23
C ARG A 506 38.81 -17.75 11.70
N VAL A 507 38.63 -17.25 10.48
CA VAL A 507 39.53 -16.25 9.88
C VAL A 507 39.29 -14.90 10.56
N ALA A 508 40.36 -14.31 11.11
CA ALA A 508 40.34 -12.98 11.72
C ALA A 508 40.57 -11.87 10.68
N ARG A 509 41.50 -12.08 9.74
CA ARG A 509 41.81 -11.11 8.67
C ARG A 509 42.46 -11.77 7.45
N ILE A 510 42.40 -11.09 6.32
CA ILE A 510 43.18 -11.39 5.11
C ILE A 510 44.50 -10.62 5.22
N ILE A 511 45.61 -11.31 4.99
CA ILE A 511 46.95 -10.72 5.00
C ILE A 511 47.17 -10.01 3.66
N VAL A 512 47.40 -8.70 3.71
CA VAL A 512 47.70 -7.87 2.54
C VAL A 512 49.08 -7.25 2.72
N ASP A 513 49.98 -7.53 1.79
CA ASP A 513 51.35 -7.01 1.76
C ASP A 513 51.74 -6.68 0.31
N GLY A 514 52.46 -5.57 0.10
CA GLY A 514 52.82 -5.09 -1.24
C GLY A 514 51.62 -4.96 -2.19
N GLU A 515 50.47 -4.49 -1.66
CA GLU A 515 49.18 -4.39 -2.37
C GLU A 515 48.61 -5.72 -2.90
N ARG A 516 49.04 -6.87 -2.38
CA ARG A 516 48.56 -8.19 -2.79
C ARG A 516 48.15 -9.03 -1.59
N VAL A 517 47.22 -9.96 -1.82
CA VAL A 517 46.89 -11.01 -0.85
C VAL A 517 48.09 -11.95 -0.65
N GLN A 518 48.40 -12.27 0.62
CA GLN A 518 49.44 -13.25 0.98
C GLN A 518 48.91 -14.41 1.84
N GLY A 519 47.62 -14.44 2.16
CA GLY A 519 47.02 -15.48 2.98
C GLY A 519 45.98 -14.94 3.95
N VAL A 520 45.77 -15.67 5.05
CA VAL A 520 44.83 -15.32 6.12
C VAL A 520 45.46 -15.53 7.49
N THR A 521 45.04 -14.74 8.47
CA THR A 521 45.33 -14.98 9.89
C THR A 521 44.05 -15.50 10.56
N LEU A 522 44.15 -16.58 11.33
CA LEU A 522 43.07 -17.11 12.15
C LEU A 522 42.94 -16.34 13.48
N THR A 523 41.84 -16.53 14.20
CA THR A 523 41.60 -15.86 15.49
C THR A 523 42.55 -16.28 16.60
N ASP A 524 43.19 -17.44 16.50
CA ASP A 524 44.24 -17.91 17.41
C ASP A 524 45.64 -17.35 17.07
N GLY A 525 45.75 -16.58 15.99
CA GLY A 525 47.00 -15.98 15.53
C GLY A 525 47.76 -16.79 14.48
N GLU A 526 47.32 -18.02 14.15
CA GLU A 526 47.95 -18.82 13.10
C GLU A 526 47.84 -18.12 11.74
N GLU A 527 48.94 -18.09 10.97
CA GLU A 527 48.96 -17.58 9.59
C GLU A 527 48.99 -18.72 8.58
N ILE A 528 48.03 -18.72 7.66
CA ILE A 528 48.00 -19.63 6.51
C ILE A 528 48.35 -18.82 5.27
N ARG A 529 49.52 -19.08 4.68
CA ARG A 529 50.03 -18.37 3.49
C ARG A 529 49.43 -18.93 2.21
N ALA A 530 48.94 -18.05 1.34
CA ALA A 530 48.39 -18.42 0.04
C ALA A 530 48.46 -17.25 -0.96
N PRO A 531 48.82 -17.49 -2.24
CA PRO A 531 48.89 -16.43 -3.25
C PRO A 531 47.52 -15.99 -3.77
N ARG A 532 46.48 -16.79 -3.52
CA ARG A 532 45.09 -16.52 -3.89
C ARG A 532 44.18 -16.86 -2.71
N VAL A 533 43.20 -16.01 -2.43
CA VAL A 533 42.15 -16.24 -1.42
C VAL A 533 40.80 -16.08 -2.08
N VAL A 534 39.97 -17.12 -1.97
CA VAL A 534 38.58 -17.11 -2.43
C VAL A 534 37.67 -16.97 -1.22
N SER A 535 36.99 -15.83 -1.10
CA SER A 535 36.07 -15.57 -0.01
C SER A 535 34.65 -16.02 -0.36
N ALA A 536 34.22 -17.12 0.26
CA ALA A 536 32.82 -17.54 0.30
C ALA A 536 32.00 -16.82 1.41
N ILE A 537 32.54 -15.73 1.97
CA ILE A 537 31.89 -14.89 2.97
C ILE A 537 31.21 -13.69 2.30
N ALA A 538 30.15 -13.13 2.90
CA ALA A 538 29.45 -11.96 2.39
C ALA A 538 30.43 -10.83 1.98
N PRO A 539 30.26 -10.17 0.82
CA PRO A 539 31.23 -9.19 0.33
C PRO A 539 31.43 -8.00 1.28
N LYS A 540 30.36 -7.57 1.97
CA LYS A 540 30.44 -6.52 2.99
C LYS A 540 31.41 -6.88 4.11
N THR A 541 31.28 -8.07 4.69
CA THR A 541 32.18 -8.58 5.74
C THR A 541 33.59 -8.79 5.23
N THR A 542 33.74 -9.37 4.03
CA THR A 542 35.05 -9.60 3.42
C THR A 542 35.81 -8.28 3.24
N LEU A 543 35.16 -7.26 2.67
CA LEU A 543 35.80 -5.97 2.39
C LEU A 543 36.05 -5.16 3.67
N LEU A 544 35.04 -5.01 4.53
CA LEU A 544 35.14 -4.09 5.66
C LEU A 544 35.82 -4.69 6.90
N SER A 545 35.65 -6.00 7.13
CA SER A 545 36.14 -6.66 8.35
C SER A 545 37.40 -7.49 8.08
N LEU A 546 37.43 -8.29 7.01
CA LEU A 546 38.55 -9.22 6.78
C LEU A 546 39.71 -8.56 6.03
N VAL A 547 39.45 -7.80 4.97
CA VAL A 547 40.47 -6.97 4.31
C VAL A 547 40.74 -5.74 5.16
N GLY A 548 39.70 -5.00 5.53
CA GLY A 548 39.80 -3.80 6.36
C GLY A 548 39.94 -2.53 5.54
N ALA A 549 39.29 -1.46 5.99
CA ALA A 549 39.16 -0.20 5.24
C ALA A 549 40.50 0.46 4.84
N ARG A 550 41.57 0.24 5.60
CA ARG A 550 42.91 0.82 5.31
C ARG A 550 43.55 0.30 4.03
N HIS A 551 43.11 -0.84 3.51
CA HIS A 551 43.62 -1.45 2.28
C HIS A 551 42.73 -1.14 1.07
N LEU A 552 41.67 -0.35 1.24
CA LEU A 552 40.68 -0.08 0.20
C LEU A 552 40.62 1.42 -0.10
N ASP A 553 40.26 1.79 -1.33
CA ASP A 553 40.01 3.19 -1.66
C ASP A 553 38.77 3.71 -0.90
N ALA A 554 38.80 5.00 -0.55
CA ALA A 554 37.74 5.62 0.27
C ALA A 554 36.35 5.53 -0.39
N GLY A 555 36.29 5.56 -1.73
CA GLY A 555 35.06 5.42 -2.49
C GLY A 555 34.46 4.02 -2.35
N LEU A 556 35.27 2.97 -2.47
CA LEU A 556 34.85 1.60 -2.27
C LEU A 556 34.43 1.32 -0.83
N VAL A 557 35.15 1.85 0.17
CA VAL A 557 34.74 1.74 1.58
C VAL A 557 33.34 2.33 1.79
N THR A 558 33.09 3.51 1.23
CA THR A 558 31.79 4.18 1.31
C THR A 558 30.69 3.34 0.67
N ARG A 559 30.92 2.83 -0.56
CA ARG A 559 29.96 1.97 -1.25
C ARG A 559 29.71 0.64 -0.52
N ALA A 560 30.75 0.01 0.02
CA ALA A 560 30.63 -1.22 0.78
C ALA A 560 29.86 -1.04 2.10
N ARG A 561 30.00 0.11 2.78
CA ARG A 561 29.18 0.45 3.96
C ARG A 561 27.69 0.55 3.62
N HIS A 562 27.37 1.14 2.47
CA HIS A 562 26.00 1.29 1.97
C HIS A 562 25.40 0.03 1.34
N LEU A 563 26.17 -1.04 1.20
CA LEU A 563 25.62 -2.31 0.73
C LEU A 563 24.52 -2.78 1.69
N LYS A 564 23.31 -2.88 1.15
CA LYS A 564 22.11 -3.26 1.89
C LYS A 564 22.06 -4.77 2.05
N ALA A 565 21.83 -5.22 3.28
CA ALA A 565 21.77 -6.63 3.63
C ALA A 565 20.71 -6.86 4.71
N ARG A 566 19.60 -6.13 4.68
CA ARG A 566 18.55 -6.30 5.69
C ARG A 566 17.88 -7.65 5.49
N GLY A 567 18.00 -8.53 6.47
CA GLY A 567 17.29 -9.80 6.55
C GLY A 567 15.92 -9.57 7.18
N GLY A 568 14.89 -10.10 6.53
CA GLY A 568 13.50 -9.87 6.92
C GLY A 568 12.77 -11.12 7.40
N ALA A 569 13.47 -12.19 7.79
CA ALA A 569 12.85 -13.46 8.13
C ALA A 569 13.46 -14.08 9.39
N ALA A 570 12.61 -14.68 10.22
CA ALA A 570 13.01 -15.52 11.34
C ALA A 570 12.92 -17.00 10.95
N LYS A 571 13.64 -17.86 11.67
CA LYS A 571 13.61 -19.30 11.50
C LYS A 571 13.11 -19.95 12.78
N LEU A 572 12.00 -20.68 12.71
CA LEU A 572 11.44 -21.43 13.83
C LEU A 572 11.67 -22.93 13.62
N HIS A 573 12.16 -23.59 14.67
CA HIS A 573 12.28 -25.04 14.76
C HIS A 573 11.49 -25.52 15.98
N LEU A 574 10.62 -26.52 15.78
CA LEU A 574 9.91 -27.19 16.86
C LEU A 574 10.19 -28.69 16.82
N THR A 575 10.41 -29.28 17.99
CA THR A 575 10.33 -30.72 18.21
C THR A 575 8.97 -31.03 18.80
N LEU A 576 8.23 -31.94 18.19
CA LEU A 576 6.86 -32.29 18.54
C LEU A 576 6.80 -33.78 18.91
N ARG A 577 6.11 -34.12 19.99
CA ARG A 577 5.95 -35.52 20.42
C ARG A 577 5.03 -36.38 19.54
N ALA A 578 4.26 -35.74 18.67
CA ALA A 578 3.33 -36.40 17.75
C ALA A 578 3.17 -35.57 16.47
N ALA A 579 2.66 -36.20 15.41
CA ALA A 579 2.37 -35.52 14.15
C ALA A 579 1.29 -34.43 14.36
N PRO A 580 1.55 -33.17 13.97
CA PRO A 580 0.54 -32.12 14.03
C PRO A 580 -0.53 -32.35 12.96
N ASP A 581 -1.81 -32.12 13.29
CA ASP A 581 -2.89 -32.16 12.31
C ASP A 581 -3.19 -30.76 11.79
N PHE A 582 -2.69 -30.45 10.58
CA PHE A 582 -3.04 -29.24 9.85
C PHE A 582 -4.40 -29.40 9.14
N ARG A 583 -5.41 -29.91 9.87
CA ARG A 583 -6.78 -30.13 9.39
C ARG A 583 -6.80 -30.93 8.08
N GLY A 584 -6.12 -32.07 8.06
CA GLY A 584 -6.08 -32.97 6.91
C GLY A 584 -5.10 -32.57 5.79
N ALA A 585 -4.25 -31.55 5.97
CA ALA A 585 -3.14 -31.31 5.06
C ALA A 585 -2.09 -32.42 5.17
N ASN A 586 -1.46 -32.76 4.04
CA ASN A 586 -0.42 -33.78 3.99
C ASN A 586 0.91 -33.19 4.50
N LEU A 587 1.46 -33.74 5.58
CA LEU A 587 2.66 -33.23 6.24
C LEU A 587 3.94 -33.40 5.40
N LYS A 588 3.90 -34.21 4.34
CA LYS A 588 4.99 -34.33 3.34
C LYS A 588 4.99 -33.18 2.33
N ASP A 589 3.97 -32.34 2.34
CA ASP A 589 3.93 -31.18 1.45
C ASP A 589 4.62 -29.98 2.11
N ARG A 590 4.96 -29.01 1.27
CA ARG A 590 5.35 -27.68 1.74
C ARG A 590 4.10 -26.91 2.10
N LEU A 591 3.92 -26.60 3.38
CA LEU A 591 2.74 -25.92 3.89
C LEU A 591 3.01 -24.41 3.96
N LEU A 592 2.01 -23.59 3.63
CA LEU A 592 2.16 -22.14 3.58
C LEU A 592 0.97 -21.44 4.24
N ILE A 593 1.24 -20.72 5.34
CA ILE A 593 0.32 -19.77 5.97
C ILE A 593 0.63 -18.40 5.37
N ALA A 594 -0.14 -18.01 4.36
CA ALA A 594 0.04 -16.73 3.69
C ALA A 594 -1.28 -16.24 3.12
N GLY A 595 -2.12 -15.73 4.02
CA GLY A 595 -3.16 -14.74 3.74
C GLY A 595 -3.90 -14.61 2.40
N SER A 596 -4.34 -13.39 2.28
CA SER A 596 -4.26 -12.65 1.04
C SER A 596 -2.88 -12.01 0.87
N GLU A 597 -2.65 -11.44 -0.31
CA GLU A 597 -1.59 -10.48 -0.59
C GLU A 597 -1.62 -9.25 0.35
N HIS A 598 -2.79 -8.91 0.90
CA HIS A 598 -2.92 -7.86 1.90
C HIS A 598 -2.30 -8.25 3.24
N ASP A 599 -2.42 -9.51 3.66
CA ASP A 599 -1.85 -9.98 4.93
C ASP A 599 -0.34 -10.09 4.84
N VAL A 600 0.18 -10.51 3.68
CA VAL A 600 1.62 -10.49 3.41
C VAL A 600 2.14 -9.05 3.49
N GLU A 601 1.45 -8.06 2.92
CA GLU A 601 1.82 -6.63 3.07
C GLU A 601 1.72 -6.15 4.51
N ARG A 602 0.64 -6.53 5.23
CA ARG A 602 0.45 -6.19 6.65
C ARG A 602 1.59 -6.71 7.51
N SER A 603 2.07 -7.92 7.25
CA SER A 603 3.20 -8.50 7.99
C SER A 603 4.53 -7.76 7.75
N TYR A 604 4.69 -7.10 6.59
CA TYR A 604 5.90 -6.32 6.28
C TYR A 604 5.92 -4.94 6.95
N ASN A 605 4.78 -4.26 7.04
CA ASN A 605 4.69 -2.88 7.53
C ASN A 605 5.33 -2.61 8.91
N PRO A 606 5.07 -3.39 9.98
CA PRO A 606 5.66 -3.14 11.29
C PRO A 606 7.19 -3.33 11.32
N VAL A 607 7.70 -4.24 10.48
CA VAL A 607 9.13 -4.58 10.43
C VAL A 607 10.01 -3.41 9.96
N LYS A 608 9.46 -2.50 9.14
CA LYS A 608 10.10 -1.23 8.76
C LYS A 608 10.49 -0.37 9.97
N TYR A 609 9.79 -0.54 11.10
CA TYR A 609 9.97 0.22 12.34
C TYR A 609 10.54 -0.62 13.48
N GLY A 610 11.15 -1.77 13.17
CA GLY A 610 11.74 -2.66 14.18
C GLY A 610 10.71 -3.39 15.03
N ARG A 611 9.44 -3.47 14.60
CA ARG A 611 8.37 -4.16 15.31
C ARG A 611 8.08 -5.53 14.72
N VAL A 612 7.63 -6.45 15.57
CA VAL A 612 7.19 -7.79 15.19
C VAL A 612 5.78 -7.71 14.57
N PRO A 613 5.49 -8.42 13.47
CA PRO A 613 4.12 -8.55 12.99
C PRO A 613 3.27 -9.45 13.89
N ASP A 614 2.00 -9.10 14.02
CA ASP A 614 1.00 -9.89 14.75
C ASP A 614 0.66 -11.21 14.04
N ARG A 615 0.75 -11.23 12.71
CA ARG A 615 0.42 -12.39 11.87
C ARG A 615 1.51 -12.62 10.81
N PRO A 616 2.69 -13.14 11.19
CA PRO A 616 3.73 -13.47 10.21
C PRO A 616 3.25 -14.58 9.29
N GLY A 617 3.54 -14.46 7.99
CA GLY A 617 3.37 -15.58 7.07
C GLY A 617 4.40 -16.68 7.36
N LEU A 618 4.00 -17.94 7.28
CA LEU A 618 4.86 -19.09 7.62
C LEU A 618 4.99 -20.04 6.42
N GLU A 619 6.22 -20.27 5.97
CA GLU A 619 6.55 -21.41 5.10
C GLU A 619 7.02 -22.57 5.99
N ILE A 620 6.30 -23.68 6.01
CA ILE A 620 6.48 -24.78 6.94
C ILE A 620 6.85 -26.06 6.17
N MET A 621 7.85 -26.76 6.71
CA MET A 621 8.23 -28.11 6.30
C MET A 621 8.30 -29.01 7.53
N ILE A 622 7.91 -30.27 7.38
CA ILE A 622 8.07 -31.31 8.41
C ILE A 622 8.95 -32.43 7.83
N PRO A 623 10.29 -32.31 7.87
CA PRO A 623 11.19 -33.28 7.24
C PRO A 623 10.96 -34.72 7.73
N THR A 624 10.58 -34.88 9.01
CA THR A 624 10.32 -36.21 9.58
C THR A 624 9.06 -36.90 9.02
N ALA A 625 8.20 -36.17 8.31
CA ALA A 625 7.11 -36.79 7.54
C ALA A 625 7.63 -37.55 6.32
N HIS A 626 8.78 -37.16 5.76
CA HIS A 626 9.45 -37.89 4.67
C HIS A 626 10.37 -38.99 5.20
N GLU A 627 11.16 -38.66 6.22
CA GLU A 627 12.17 -39.55 6.82
C GLU A 627 11.99 -39.54 8.34
N PRO A 628 11.29 -40.53 8.93
CA PRO A 628 11.00 -40.56 10.37
C PRO A 628 12.26 -40.41 11.23
N SER A 629 12.17 -39.65 12.32
CA SER A 629 13.28 -39.56 13.26
C SER A 629 13.49 -40.89 13.99
N PRO A 630 14.73 -41.21 14.41
CA PRO A 630 15.00 -42.44 15.16
C PRO A 630 14.25 -42.54 16.51
N ASP A 631 13.96 -41.41 17.13
CA ASP A 631 13.28 -41.31 18.44
C ASP A 631 11.75 -41.21 18.33
N GLY A 632 11.20 -41.19 17.11
CA GLY A 632 9.76 -41.09 16.86
C GLY A 632 9.17 -39.69 17.02
N THR A 633 9.98 -38.66 17.30
CA THR A 633 9.54 -37.26 17.32
C THR A 633 9.30 -36.68 15.92
N HIS A 634 8.59 -35.56 15.87
CA HIS A 634 8.36 -34.81 14.63
C HIS A 634 9.06 -33.45 14.67
N HIS A 635 9.77 -33.11 13.59
CA HIS A 635 10.49 -31.85 13.50
C HIS A 635 9.79 -30.91 12.53
N LEU A 636 9.28 -29.79 13.03
CA LEU A 636 8.72 -28.71 12.23
C LEU A 636 9.79 -27.63 12.04
N SER A 637 10.03 -27.23 10.79
CA SER A 637 10.93 -26.13 10.44
C SER A 637 10.16 -25.09 9.63
N ALA A 638 10.00 -23.89 10.18
CA ALA A 638 9.30 -22.79 9.51
C ALA A 638 10.22 -21.60 9.23
N ILE A 639 10.03 -20.97 8.06
CA ILE A 639 10.49 -19.59 7.81
C ILE A 639 9.31 -18.68 8.14
N ALA A 640 9.51 -17.77 9.08
CA ALA A 640 8.51 -16.79 9.47
C ALA A 640 8.87 -15.42 8.88
N GLN A 641 8.00 -14.90 8.03
CA GLN A 641 8.21 -13.67 7.32
C GLN A 641 7.03 -12.70 7.54
N PHE A 642 7.25 -11.45 7.97
CA PHE A 642 8.54 -10.77 8.17
C PHE A 642 9.01 -10.75 9.63
N ALA A 643 10.31 -10.46 9.84
CA ALA A 643 10.91 -10.31 11.17
C ALA A 643 11.85 -9.09 11.22
N PRO A 644 11.86 -8.30 12.31
CA PRO A 644 12.78 -7.18 12.47
C PRO A 644 14.20 -7.62 12.80
N HIS A 645 15.18 -7.06 12.10
CA HIS A 645 16.60 -7.25 12.41
C HIS A 645 17.08 -6.40 13.59
N ALA A 646 16.58 -5.17 13.73
CA ALA A 646 17.01 -4.24 14.77
C ALA A 646 15.82 -3.74 15.61
N PRO A 647 15.16 -4.61 16.39
CA PRO A 647 14.14 -4.18 17.34
C PRO A 647 14.78 -3.38 18.49
N THR A 648 13.97 -2.53 19.14
CA THR A 648 14.41 -1.76 20.32
C THR A 648 14.75 -2.66 21.50
N ASP A 649 13.96 -3.71 21.71
CA ASP A 649 14.17 -4.75 22.71
C ASP A 649 14.20 -6.11 22.00
N ARG A 650 15.34 -6.82 22.07
CA ARG A 650 15.53 -8.09 21.38
C ARG A 650 14.79 -9.24 22.06
N ASP A 651 14.76 -9.25 23.38
CA ASP A 651 14.16 -10.36 24.14
C ASP A 651 12.64 -10.30 24.04
N ALA A 652 12.06 -9.09 24.17
CA ALA A 652 10.64 -8.87 23.93
C ALA A 652 10.26 -9.23 22.48
N ALA A 653 11.02 -8.75 21.48
CA ALA A 653 10.74 -9.07 20.08
C ALA A 653 10.86 -10.58 19.78
N ARG A 654 11.76 -11.31 20.44
CA ARG A 654 11.84 -12.77 20.30
C ARG A 654 10.61 -13.45 20.88
N ALA A 655 10.20 -13.07 22.10
CA ALA A 655 9.03 -13.62 22.76
C ALA A 655 7.76 -13.34 21.95
N ASP A 656 7.57 -12.11 21.48
CA ASP A 656 6.44 -11.70 20.64
C ASP A 656 6.42 -12.45 19.32
N MET A 657 7.57 -12.61 18.66
CA MET A 657 7.66 -13.33 17.38
C MET A 657 7.35 -14.82 17.56
N LEU A 658 7.85 -15.44 18.64
CA LEU A 658 7.52 -16.83 18.96
C LEU A 658 6.03 -16.99 19.24
N ALA A 659 5.44 -16.10 20.04
CA ALA A 659 4.02 -16.10 20.34
C ALA A 659 3.17 -15.93 19.07
N ALA A 660 3.53 -15.00 18.18
CA ALA A 660 2.85 -14.77 16.92
C ALA A 660 2.93 -15.99 15.98
N CYS A 661 4.11 -16.62 15.88
CA CYS A 661 4.28 -17.85 15.10
C CYS A 661 3.45 -19.01 15.68
N MET A 662 3.48 -19.20 17.01
CA MET A 662 2.70 -20.24 17.68
C MET A 662 1.20 -20.01 17.54
N ALA A 663 0.73 -18.77 17.59
CA ALA A 663 -0.67 -18.43 17.35
C ALA A 663 -1.10 -18.76 15.91
N GLN A 664 -0.24 -18.47 14.91
CA GLN A 664 -0.49 -18.89 13.53
C GLN A 664 -0.52 -20.42 13.41
N LEU A 665 0.39 -21.13 14.05
CA LEU A 665 0.40 -22.59 14.04
C LEU A 665 -0.85 -23.17 14.71
N GLU A 666 -1.24 -22.67 15.88
CA GLU A 666 -2.42 -23.15 16.63
C GLU A 666 -3.72 -22.93 15.86
N ALA A 667 -3.85 -21.82 15.14
CA ALA A 667 -5.03 -21.54 14.31
C ALA A 667 -5.22 -22.58 13.19
N HIS A 668 -4.12 -23.07 12.61
CA HIS A 668 -4.13 -23.97 11.45
C HIS A 668 -3.91 -25.44 11.78
N ALA A 669 -3.26 -25.73 12.91
CA ALA A 669 -3.09 -27.05 13.50
C ALA A 669 -3.49 -27.02 14.99
N PRO A 670 -4.80 -27.03 15.31
CA PRO A 670 -5.27 -26.97 16.69
C PRO A 670 -4.66 -28.06 17.56
N GLY A 671 -4.18 -27.69 18.75
CA GLY A 671 -3.51 -28.58 19.68
C GLY A 671 -2.00 -28.73 19.43
N ILE A 672 -1.41 -28.14 18.38
CA ILE A 672 0.03 -28.23 18.13
C ILE A 672 0.86 -27.67 19.27
N GLY A 673 0.40 -26.60 19.93
CA GLY A 673 1.10 -26.03 21.09
C GLY A 673 1.26 -27.05 22.22
N ALA A 674 0.26 -27.92 22.42
CA ALA A 674 0.37 -28.99 23.40
C ALA A 674 1.46 -29.99 23.01
N LEU A 675 1.73 -30.23 21.72
CA LEU A 675 2.69 -31.22 21.22
C LEU A 675 4.16 -30.79 21.34
N VAL A 676 4.44 -29.50 21.56
CA VAL A 676 5.81 -28.96 21.57
C VAL A 676 6.61 -29.49 22.76
N GLU A 677 7.74 -30.14 22.48
CA GLU A 677 8.74 -30.55 23.46
C GLU A 677 9.87 -29.52 23.58
N SER A 678 10.25 -28.91 22.45
CA SER A 678 11.24 -27.82 22.42
C SER A 678 11.01 -26.89 21.24
N ALA A 679 11.38 -25.61 21.42
CA ALA A 679 11.30 -24.58 20.40
C ALA A 679 12.62 -23.80 20.31
N GLU A 680 13.15 -23.61 19.10
CA GLU A 680 14.24 -22.69 18.80
C GLU A 680 13.76 -21.66 17.77
N LEU A 681 13.81 -20.38 18.12
CA LEU A 681 13.53 -19.28 17.21
C LEU A 681 14.82 -18.48 16.98
N LEU A 682 15.27 -18.41 15.73
CA LEU A 682 16.37 -17.57 15.29
C LEU A 682 15.82 -16.32 14.59
N MET A 683 15.99 -15.16 15.21
CA MET A 683 15.70 -13.86 14.62
C MET A 683 16.81 -13.44 13.65
N PRO A 684 16.59 -12.46 12.75
CA PRO A 684 17.63 -12.03 11.81
C PRO A 684 18.96 -11.65 12.49
N TYR A 685 18.91 -11.04 13.68
CA TYR A 685 20.11 -10.69 14.44
C TYR A 685 20.85 -11.91 15.03
N ASP A 686 20.15 -13.02 15.32
CA ASP A 686 20.79 -14.28 15.71
C ASP A 686 21.44 -14.96 14.52
N ILE A 687 20.77 -14.91 13.36
CA ILE A 687 21.31 -15.43 12.11
C ILE A 687 22.61 -14.69 11.76
N GLU A 688 22.63 -13.37 11.91
CA GLU A 688 23.85 -12.57 11.74
C GLU A 688 24.96 -13.00 12.70
N ALA A 689 24.66 -13.08 14.01
CA ALA A 689 25.65 -13.41 15.02
C ALA A 689 26.22 -14.83 14.85
N ARG A 690 25.34 -15.82 14.59
CA ARG A 690 25.68 -17.24 14.51
C ARG A 690 26.38 -17.61 13.19
N TYR A 691 25.90 -17.07 12.06
CA TYR A 691 26.38 -17.48 10.73
C TYR A 691 27.21 -16.42 10.02
N GLY A 692 27.40 -15.23 10.61
CA GLY A 692 28.19 -14.15 10.01
C GLY A 692 27.56 -13.54 8.76
N LEU A 693 26.23 -13.63 8.64
CA LEU A 693 25.45 -13.07 7.53
C LEU A 693 25.00 -11.65 7.88
N PRO A 694 25.55 -10.60 7.25
CA PRO A 694 25.19 -9.22 7.57
C PRO A 694 23.67 -9.00 7.51
N GLY A 695 23.10 -8.38 8.54
CA GLY A 695 21.68 -8.10 8.68
C GLY A 695 20.78 -9.34 8.78
N GLY A 696 21.33 -10.56 8.90
CA GLY A 696 20.58 -11.81 8.87
C GLY A 696 20.09 -12.19 7.46
N GLN A 697 20.59 -11.54 6.41
CA GLN A 697 20.13 -11.75 5.04
C GLN A 697 20.83 -12.98 4.42
N TRP A 698 20.09 -14.06 4.19
CA TRP A 698 20.64 -15.33 3.68
C TRP A 698 21.20 -15.22 2.26
N HIS A 699 20.82 -14.19 1.50
CA HIS A 699 21.43 -13.89 0.21
C HIS A 699 22.79 -13.17 0.34
N GLY A 700 23.31 -12.90 1.55
CA GLY A 700 24.59 -12.18 1.75
C GLY A 700 24.57 -10.72 1.29
N GLY A 701 23.37 -10.17 1.06
CA GLY A 701 23.07 -8.86 0.50
C GLY A 701 21.68 -8.90 -0.16
N GLU A 702 20.91 -7.81 -0.10
CA GLU A 702 19.54 -7.77 -0.64
C GLU A 702 19.51 -8.07 -2.15
N LEU A 703 18.49 -8.82 -2.58
CA LEU A 703 18.14 -9.02 -4.00
C LEU A 703 17.14 -7.94 -4.45
N SER A 704 17.62 -6.70 -4.49
CA SER A 704 16.88 -5.56 -4.97
C SER A 704 17.40 -5.08 -6.31
N VAL A 705 16.59 -4.36 -7.09
CA VAL A 705 16.94 -3.92 -8.46
C VAL A 705 18.30 -3.22 -8.55
N GLU A 706 18.68 -2.46 -7.52
CA GLU A 706 19.94 -1.74 -7.44
C GLU A 706 21.15 -2.59 -6.97
N GLN A 707 20.95 -3.85 -6.57
CA GLN A 707 21.98 -4.79 -6.10
C GLN A 707 21.91 -6.16 -6.80
N MET A 708 21.42 -6.19 -8.05
CA MET A 708 21.30 -7.37 -8.89
C MET A 708 22.15 -7.26 -10.17
N LEU A 709 22.38 -8.40 -10.83
CA LEU A 709 23.11 -8.48 -12.10
C LEU A 709 24.52 -7.83 -12.01
N PHE A 710 24.87 -6.98 -12.98
CA PHE A 710 26.15 -6.29 -13.06
C PHE A 710 26.38 -5.22 -11.97
N LEU A 711 25.36 -4.93 -11.15
CA LEU A 711 25.49 -4.08 -9.96
C LEU A 711 25.86 -4.89 -8.71
N ARG A 712 25.81 -6.23 -8.76
CA ARG A 712 26.05 -7.13 -7.62
C ARG A 712 27.48 -7.69 -7.62
N PRO A 713 28.22 -7.68 -6.49
CA PRO A 713 27.83 -7.09 -5.21
C PRO A 713 27.90 -5.56 -5.21
N LEU A 714 28.83 -4.99 -5.96
CA LEU A 714 28.96 -3.55 -6.18
C LEU A 714 29.40 -3.30 -7.64
N PRO A 715 29.08 -2.14 -8.22
CA PRO A 715 29.61 -1.76 -9.53
C PRO A 715 31.15 -1.83 -9.55
N GLY A 716 31.70 -2.59 -10.50
CA GLY A 716 33.13 -2.83 -10.64
C GLY A 716 33.66 -4.10 -9.96
N LEU A 717 32.88 -4.76 -9.10
CA LEU A 717 33.22 -6.04 -8.46
C LEU A 717 32.34 -7.21 -8.93
N ALA A 718 31.51 -7.00 -9.94
CA ALA A 718 30.54 -8.00 -10.42
C ALA A 718 31.17 -9.20 -11.15
N GLN A 719 32.46 -9.12 -11.52
CA GLN A 719 33.19 -10.20 -12.18
C GLN A 719 33.97 -11.09 -11.20
N TYR A 720 33.54 -11.14 -9.93
CA TYR A 720 34.09 -11.98 -8.85
C TYR A 720 35.52 -11.63 -8.39
N LYS A 721 36.34 -10.97 -9.23
CA LYS A 721 37.64 -10.46 -8.83
C LYS A 721 37.51 -9.36 -7.77
N GLY A 722 38.21 -9.52 -6.66
CA GLY A 722 38.25 -8.55 -5.57
C GLY A 722 39.13 -7.33 -5.89
N PRO A 723 39.07 -6.28 -5.04
CA PRO A 723 39.84 -5.05 -5.23
C PRO A 723 41.35 -5.23 -5.00
N ILE A 724 41.74 -6.24 -4.22
CA ILE A 724 43.15 -6.60 -3.98
C ILE A 724 43.55 -7.73 -4.92
N PRO A 725 44.65 -7.61 -5.68
CA PRO A 725 45.25 -8.71 -6.42
C PRO A 725 45.32 -10.02 -5.59
N GLY A 726 44.82 -11.12 -6.15
CA GLY A 726 44.75 -12.42 -5.49
C GLY A 726 43.48 -12.68 -4.66
N LEU A 727 42.64 -11.67 -4.41
CA LEU A 727 41.34 -11.84 -3.74
C LEU A 727 40.22 -12.11 -4.73
N TRP A 728 39.37 -13.10 -4.43
CA TRP A 728 38.17 -13.42 -5.19
C TRP A 728 36.95 -13.51 -4.26
N LEU A 729 35.78 -13.15 -4.77
CA LEU A 729 34.50 -13.16 -4.07
C LEU A 729 33.60 -14.23 -4.68
N ALA A 730 33.10 -15.15 -3.87
CA ALA A 730 32.39 -16.35 -4.33
C ALA A 730 31.14 -16.70 -3.50
N SER A 731 30.69 -15.77 -2.66
CA SER A 731 29.56 -16.00 -1.75
C SER A 731 28.20 -15.71 -2.40
N ALA A 732 27.12 -16.06 -1.70
CA ALA A 732 25.75 -15.71 -2.06
C ALA A 732 25.53 -14.18 -2.28
N GLY A 733 26.39 -13.35 -1.70
CA GLY A 733 26.38 -11.90 -1.90
C GLY A 733 26.80 -11.45 -3.31
N CYS A 734 27.38 -12.35 -4.11
CA CYS A 734 27.73 -12.12 -5.51
C CYS A 734 26.57 -12.51 -6.45
N HIS A 735 26.69 -12.12 -7.72
CA HIS A 735 25.77 -12.58 -8.77
C HIS A 735 25.80 -14.11 -8.90
N PRO A 736 24.67 -14.80 -9.16
CA PRO A 736 23.30 -14.29 -9.35
C PRO A 736 22.53 -13.97 -8.07
N GLY A 737 23.01 -14.41 -6.91
CA GLY A 737 22.32 -14.27 -5.64
C GLY A 737 22.46 -15.51 -4.76
N GLY A 738 21.78 -15.50 -3.62
CA GLY A 738 21.76 -16.65 -2.72
C GLY A 738 20.80 -17.78 -3.14
N GLY A 739 20.63 -18.73 -2.22
CA GLY A 739 20.07 -20.06 -2.51
C GLY A 739 21.17 -21.13 -2.54
N VAL A 740 20.78 -22.39 -2.47
CA VAL A 740 21.73 -23.53 -2.48
C VAL A 740 22.02 -23.97 -3.92
N SER A 741 22.34 -23.03 -4.80
CA SER A 741 22.60 -23.29 -6.24
C SER A 741 24.07 -23.52 -6.58
N GLY A 742 24.99 -23.00 -5.76
CA GLY A 742 26.44 -23.02 -6.04
C GLY A 742 26.89 -22.08 -7.17
N SER A 743 25.98 -21.35 -7.83
CA SER A 743 26.28 -20.58 -9.05
C SER A 743 27.33 -19.49 -8.85
N ALA A 744 27.31 -18.77 -7.72
CA ALA A 744 28.29 -17.71 -7.46
C ALA A 744 29.71 -18.27 -7.34
N GLY A 745 29.89 -19.40 -6.63
CA GLY A 745 31.16 -20.08 -6.52
C GLY A 745 31.64 -20.65 -7.85
N TRP A 746 30.74 -21.27 -8.61
CA TRP A 746 31.02 -21.77 -9.96
C TRP A 746 31.49 -20.67 -10.92
N ASN A 747 30.77 -19.55 -10.96
CA ASN A 747 31.13 -18.43 -11.82
C ASN A 747 32.45 -17.76 -11.39
N ALA A 748 32.73 -17.69 -10.08
CA ALA A 748 34.01 -17.22 -9.57
C ALA A 748 35.16 -18.15 -10.01
N ALA A 749 34.98 -19.48 -9.93
CA ALA A 749 35.96 -20.44 -10.41
C ALA A 749 36.25 -20.28 -11.92
N ILE A 750 35.22 -20.17 -12.76
CA ILE A 750 35.39 -19.89 -14.20
C ILE A 750 36.13 -18.57 -14.44
N ALA A 751 35.79 -17.51 -13.70
CA ALA A 751 36.46 -16.23 -13.82
C ALA A 751 37.93 -16.29 -13.40
N MET A 752 38.27 -17.14 -12.42
CA MET A 752 39.64 -17.40 -11.97
C MET A 752 40.45 -18.22 -12.97
N GLU A 753 39.83 -19.16 -13.69
CA GLU A 753 40.49 -19.96 -14.73
C GLU A 753 40.81 -19.14 -15.99
N ALA A 754 40.01 -18.10 -16.25
CA ALA A 754 40.22 -17.19 -17.38
C ALA A 754 41.31 -16.14 -17.15
N GLU A 755 41.85 -16.02 -15.93
CA GLU A 755 42.94 -15.12 -15.54
C GLU A 755 44.26 -15.87 -15.34
#